data_AF-A0A2Y9LKU2-F1
#
_entry.id   AF-A0A2Y9LKU2-F1
#
_cell.length_a   1.000
_cell.length_b   1.000
_cell.length_c   1.000
_cell.angle_alpha   90.00
_cell.angle_beta   90.00
_cell.angle_gamma   90.00
#
_symmetry.space_group_name_H-M   'P 1'
#
loop_
_entity.id
_entity.type
_entity.pdbx_description
1 polymer ?
#
loop_
_entity_poly.entity_id
_entity_poly.type
_entity_poly.pdbx_seq_one_letter_code
_entity_poly.pdbx_strand_id
1 'polypeptide(L)'
;MSLLNPVLLSPKVKAYLSQGERFIKWDDETTIASPVILRVDPKGYYLYWTYQSKEMEFLDITSIRDTRFGKFAKIPKSQKLRDVFNMDFPDNNFLLKTLTVVSGPDMVDLTFHNFVSYKENVGKSWAEDVLALAKHPLTANASRSTFLDKILVKLKMQLNPEGKIPVKNFFQMFPADRKRVEAALSACHLPKGKNDAINPEDFPESVYKSFLMSLCPRPEIDEIFTSYHAKAKPYMTKEHLTKFINQKQRDPRLNSLLFPLARPDQVQGLIDKYEPSGINVQRGQLSPEGMVWFLCGPENSVLAQDKLLLHQDMTQPLNHYFINSSHNTYLTAGQFSGLSSAEMYRQVLLAGCRCVELDCWKGKLPDEEPIITHGFTMTTDIYFKEAIEAIAESAFKTSPYPVILSFENHVDSPRQQAKMAEYCRMTFGEMLLTEPLEKFPLKPGIPLPSPEDLRGKILIKNKKNQFSVPATPSKEPGGGAENSCPPSASVGEDPVWAGEDGAQPEEEEVEEEEEESGNLDEEELKKMQSDEGTAGLEVTAYEEMSSLVNYIQPTKFISFEFSAQKNRSYVISSFTELKAYDLLSKASVQFVDYNKRQMSRIYPKGTRMDSSNYMPQMFWNAGCQMVALNFQTMDLPMQQNMALFEFNGQSGYLLKHEFMRRPDKQFNPFSVDRIDVVVATTLSITVISGQFLSDRSVRTYVEVELFGLPGDPKRRYRTKLSPSANSINPVWKEEPFVFEKILMPELASLRVAVLEEGNKFLGHRIIPINALNSGYHHLCLHSESNLPLTMPALFVFLELKDYVPDTWADLTVALANPIKFFSAHDKKSVKLKEAMEGLPEKPFPLGSPVVRPVNGALAPTSNGSAAHPVALAAAGARAKEEAMKEATEPQTASPEELRELKGVVKLQRRHEKELRDLERRGARRWEELLQRGAAELAGLGPPGAGGCGGRRLGPGKGSRKKRTLQCEEAAGAAPGEGREGPEGADARARELQDRLELELLQQGEERYECILKRKAQHVAEQIAKMMELAREKQAAELKTLKETLETDTKEMKKKLEAKRLERIQAMIKVTPDKMAQERLKREINNSHIQEVVQVIKQMTENLEKHQEKLEEKQAACLEQIREMEKQFQQEVLAEYEVRMKGLEAEVKESVKACLRNCLPSEAKDKPERPYEAFRELCDQDPLTAKFPDTEPVQAPWGQLLPVSWAEVPSLASCLWGMGG
;
A
#
# COMPACT_ATOMS: atom_id res chain seq x y z
N MET A 1 21.13 31.66 9.82
CA MET A 1 20.29 30.55 10.29
C MET A 1 20.74 30.10 11.67
N SER A 2 19.86 29.49 12.47
CA SER A 2 20.19 28.83 13.74
C SER A 2 20.03 27.32 13.57
N LEU A 3 20.62 26.49 14.44
CA LEU A 3 20.31 25.05 14.47
C LEU A 3 18.88 24.79 14.96
N LEU A 4 18.30 25.74 15.70
CA LEU A 4 16.86 25.90 15.71
C LEU A 4 16.45 26.39 14.31
N ASN A 5 16.05 25.46 13.45
CA ASN A 5 15.34 25.78 12.21
C ASN A 5 14.25 26.82 12.57
N PRO A 6 14.10 27.90 11.78
CA PRO A 6 13.13 28.94 12.11
C PRO A 6 11.74 28.29 12.16
N VAL A 7 11.18 28.13 13.37
CA VAL A 7 9.93 27.41 13.59
C VAL A 7 8.86 28.09 12.77
N LEU A 8 8.48 27.45 11.66
CA LEU A 8 7.61 28.04 10.66
C LEU A 8 6.24 28.23 11.31
N LEU A 9 5.78 29.48 11.36
CA LEU A 9 4.59 29.83 12.12
C LEU A 9 3.36 29.19 11.48
N SER A 10 2.59 28.46 12.28
CA SER A 10 1.29 27.93 11.88
C SER A 10 0.36 29.04 11.38
N PRO A 11 -0.54 28.75 10.43
CA PRO A 11 -1.52 29.72 9.93
C PRO A 11 -2.36 30.28 11.08
N LYS A 12 -2.44 31.62 11.18
CA LYS A 12 -3.20 32.29 12.22
C LYS A 12 -4.68 32.34 11.86
N VAL A 13 -5.54 31.82 12.74
CA VAL A 13 -6.99 31.93 12.60
C VAL A 13 -7.40 33.40 12.63
N LYS A 14 -8.12 33.86 11.60
CA LYS A 14 -8.62 35.25 11.53
C LYS A 14 -9.70 35.47 12.58
N ALA A 15 -9.66 36.61 13.27
CA ALA A 15 -10.50 36.86 14.46
C ALA A 15 -12.01 36.66 14.24
N TYR A 16 -12.53 36.92 13.04
CA TYR A 16 -13.96 36.74 12.74
C TYR A 16 -14.39 35.26 12.78
N LEU A 17 -13.49 34.32 12.45
CA LEU A 17 -13.77 32.88 12.51
C LEU A 17 -13.96 32.40 13.95
N SER A 18 -13.18 32.95 14.90
CA SER A 18 -13.31 32.60 16.33
C SER A 18 -14.42 33.37 17.05
N GLN A 19 -14.75 34.59 16.61
CA GLN A 19 -15.98 35.29 17.05
C GLN A 19 -17.24 34.52 16.61
N GLY A 20 -17.22 34.07 15.36
CA GLY A 20 -18.25 33.23 14.73
C GLY A 20 -19.31 34.01 13.97
N GLU A 21 -19.99 33.32 13.06
CA GLU A 21 -21.05 33.87 12.21
C GLU A 21 -22.30 32.97 12.27
N ARG A 22 -23.47 33.56 12.00
CA ARG A 22 -24.76 32.85 12.03
C ARG A 22 -25.01 32.12 10.70
N PHE A 23 -25.33 30.83 10.81
CA PHE A 23 -25.75 29.99 9.69
C PHE A 23 -26.98 29.16 10.08
N ILE A 24 -27.63 28.57 9.09
CA ILE A 24 -28.61 27.50 9.22
C ILE A 24 -27.94 26.23 8.69
N LYS A 25 -27.68 25.25 9.56
CA LYS A 25 -27.21 23.91 9.14
C LYS A 25 -28.41 23.12 8.62
N TRP A 26 -28.26 22.45 7.49
CA TRP A 26 -29.34 21.64 6.90
C TRP A 26 -28.82 20.33 6.33
N ASP A 27 -29.76 19.40 6.15
CA ASP A 27 -29.51 18.03 5.72
C ASP A 27 -30.72 17.52 4.92
N ASP A 28 -30.50 17.06 3.69
CA ASP A 28 -31.57 16.61 2.77
C ASP A 28 -32.24 15.31 3.23
N GLU A 29 -31.53 14.41 3.92
CA GLU A 29 -32.07 13.12 4.38
C GLU A 29 -33.05 13.33 5.55
N THR A 30 -32.66 14.18 6.51
CA THR A 30 -33.52 14.49 7.67
C THR A 30 -34.59 15.54 7.35
N THR A 31 -34.38 16.36 6.31
CA THR A 31 -35.16 17.57 5.98
C THR A 31 -35.18 18.64 7.08
N ILE A 32 -34.25 18.57 8.04
CA ILE A 32 -34.15 19.51 9.18
C ILE A 32 -33.28 20.72 8.79
N ALA A 33 -33.74 21.92 9.15
CA ALA A 33 -32.97 23.16 9.07
C ALA A 33 -32.83 23.78 10.47
N SER A 34 -31.60 23.87 10.98
CA SER A 34 -31.29 24.25 12.36
C SER A 34 -30.39 25.50 12.43
N PRO A 35 -30.83 26.60 13.09
CA PRO A 35 -29.98 27.77 13.33
C PRO A 35 -28.79 27.44 14.24
N VAL A 36 -27.59 27.83 13.80
CA VAL A 36 -26.31 27.61 14.49
C VAL A 36 -25.42 28.85 14.45
N ILE A 37 -24.46 28.92 15.37
CA ILE A 37 -23.30 29.82 15.24
C ILE A 37 -22.07 28.97 14.95
N LEU A 38 -21.49 29.17 13.75
CA LEU A 38 -20.30 28.46 13.27
C LEU A 38 -19.04 29.21 13.72
N ARG A 39 -18.00 28.46 14.14
CA ARG A 39 -16.73 28.98 14.67
C ARG A 39 -15.54 28.10 14.30
N VAL A 40 -14.35 28.71 14.29
CA VAL A 40 -13.05 28.01 14.34
C VAL A 40 -12.34 28.39 15.64
N ASP A 41 -11.83 27.42 16.39
CA ASP A 41 -11.12 27.71 17.64
C ASP A 41 -9.84 28.54 17.39
N PRO A 42 -9.32 29.33 18.36
CA PRO A 42 -8.19 30.23 18.13
C PRO A 42 -6.86 29.57 17.73
N LYS A 43 -6.71 28.25 17.91
CA LYS A 43 -5.53 27.47 17.48
C LYS A 43 -5.72 26.76 16.13
N GLY A 44 -6.94 26.72 15.60
CA GLY A 44 -7.24 26.20 14.27
C GLY A 44 -7.32 24.68 14.16
N TYR A 45 -7.75 24.00 15.23
CA TYR A 45 -7.87 22.55 15.29
C TYR A 45 -9.27 22.04 14.92
N TYR A 46 -10.30 22.83 15.21
CA TYR A 46 -11.71 22.47 15.08
C TYR A 46 -12.54 23.56 14.43
N LEU A 47 -13.26 23.20 13.36
CA LEU A 47 -14.49 23.88 12.97
C LEU A 47 -15.60 23.33 13.88
N TYR A 48 -16.37 24.18 14.52
CA TYR A 48 -17.42 23.75 15.44
C TYR A 48 -18.64 24.66 15.36
N TRP A 49 -19.82 24.11 15.66
CA TRP A 49 -21.06 24.87 15.67
C TRP A 49 -21.88 24.61 16.91
N THR A 50 -22.50 25.68 17.43
CA THR A 50 -23.38 25.63 18.61
C THR A 50 -24.82 25.82 18.18
N TYR A 51 -25.68 24.87 18.55
CA TYR A 51 -27.13 24.94 18.34
C TYR A 51 -27.84 25.83 19.37
N GLN A 52 -29.10 26.16 19.13
CA GLN A 52 -29.96 26.89 20.08
C GLN A 52 -30.14 26.14 21.42
N SER A 53 -30.03 24.81 21.43
CA SER A 53 -30.02 23.96 22.63
C SER A 53 -28.75 24.09 23.48
N LYS A 54 -27.75 24.86 23.02
CA LYS A 54 -26.35 24.92 23.50
C LYS A 54 -25.52 23.66 23.24
N GLU A 55 -26.06 22.65 22.56
CA GLU A 55 -25.29 21.49 22.12
C GLU A 55 -24.25 21.90 21.06
N MET A 56 -23.12 21.18 21.02
CA MET A 56 -21.97 21.51 20.18
C MET A 56 -21.49 20.30 19.37
N GLU A 57 -21.43 20.46 18.06
CA GLU A 57 -20.81 19.53 17.11
C GLU A 57 -19.42 20.06 16.70
N PHE A 58 -18.51 19.14 16.41
CA PHE A 58 -17.09 19.42 16.13
C PHE A 58 -16.62 18.64 14.91
N LEU A 59 -16.00 19.34 13.97
CA LEU A 59 -15.29 18.80 12.83
C LEU A 59 -13.79 19.11 12.97
N ASP A 60 -12.98 18.06 13.01
CA ASP A 60 -11.51 18.18 13.00
C ASP A 60 -11.06 18.86 11.68
N ILE A 61 -10.39 20.01 11.75
CA ILE A 61 -9.93 20.76 10.56
C ILE A 61 -9.07 19.88 9.64
N THR A 62 -8.30 18.97 10.22
CA THR A 62 -7.43 18.01 9.53
C THR A 62 -8.16 16.90 8.76
N SER A 63 -9.49 16.80 8.82
CA SER A 63 -10.29 15.90 7.96
C SER A 63 -11.09 16.63 6.86
N ILE A 64 -10.99 17.97 6.77
CA ILE A 64 -11.62 18.76 5.72
C ILE A 64 -10.90 18.53 4.39
N ARG A 65 -11.67 18.09 3.38
CA ARG A 65 -11.24 17.82 2.01
C ARG A 65 -11.35 19.05 1.13
N ASP A 66 -12.48 19.75 1.24
CA ASP A 66 -12.90 20.88 0.40
C ASP A 66 -13.84 21.82 1.17
N THR A 67 -14.01 23.04 0.66
CA THR A 67 -15.09 23.96 1.04
C THR A 67 -15.62 24.66 -0.21
N ARG A 68 -16.94 24.76 -0.35
CA ARG A 68 -17.61 25.28 -1.55
C ARG A 68 -18.59 26.38 -1.19
N PHE A 69 -18.65 27.43 -2.01
CA PHE A 69 -19.53 28.57 -1.84
C PHE A 69 -20.38 28.80 -3.10
N GLY A 70 -21.60 29.31 -2.91
CA GLY A 70 -22.48 29.72 -4.01
C GLY A 70 -22.85 28.56 -4.93
N LYS A 71 -22.63 28.72 -6.24
CA LYS A 71 -22.99 27.72 -7.27
C LYS A 71 -22.32 26.35 -7.12
N PHE A 72 -21.24 26.25 -6.35
CA PHE A 72 -20.51 25.01 -6.10
C PHE A 72 -20.91 24.31 -4.78
N ALA A 73 -21.63 25.01 -3.89
CA ALA A 73 -22.17 24.40 -2.68
C ALA A 73 -23.31 23.42 -3.04
N LYS A 74 -23.60 22.45 -2.16
CA LYS A 74 -24.78 21.59 -2.35
C LYS A 74 -26.05 22.44 -2.30
N ILE A 75 -27.01 22.06 -3.13
CA ILE A 75 -28.32 22.70 -3.24
C ILE A 75 -29.36 21.73 -2.66
N PRO A 76 -30.26 22.15 -1.75
CA PRO A 76 -31.30 21.30 -1.19
C PRO A 76 -32.22 20.73 -2.26
N LYS A 77 -32.45 19.42 -2.21
CA LYS A 77 -33.36 18.71 -3.10
C LYS A 77 -34.77 18.62 -2.53
N SER A 78 -34.90 18.49 -1.21
CA SER A 78 -36.18 18.37 -0.52
C SER A 78 -36.99 19.67 -0.60
N GLN A 79 -38.24 19.59 -1.07
CA GLN A 79 -39.10 20.77 -1.23
C GLN A 79 -39.26 21.55 0.08
N LYS A 80 -39.40 20.86 1.22
CA LYS A 80 -39.45 21.49 2.56
C LYS A 80 -38.28 22.43 2.83
N LEU A 81 -37.09 22.09 2.35
CA LEU A 81 -35.90 22.94 2.50
C LEU A 81 -35.88 24.07 1.46
N ARG A 82 -36.31 23.81 0.21
CA ARG A 82 -36.48 24.84 -0.82
C ARG A 82 -37.46 25.93 -0.38
N ASP A 83 -38.57 25.54 0.25
CA ASP A 83 -39.56 26.43 0.85
C ASP A 83 -38.93 27.28 1.97
N VAL A 84 -38.25 26.64 2.93
CA VAL A 84 -37.56 27.31 4.06
C VAL A 84 -36.52 28.32 3.59
N PHE A 85 -35.83 28.06 2.47
CA PHE A 85 -34.82 28.94 1.90
C PHE A 85 -35.34 29.88 0.79
N ASN A 86 -36.65 29.87 0.50
CA ASN A 86 -37.30 30.68 -0.54
C ASN A 86 -36.63 30.54 -1.93
N MET A 87 -36.19 29.33 -2.28
CA MET A 87 -35.43 29.07 -3.52
C MET A 87 -36.26 29.23 -4.80
N ASP A 88 -37.58 29.09 -4.70
CA ASP A 88 -38.47 29.04 -5.87
C ASP A 88 -39.07 30.43 -6.22
N PHE A 89 -38.59 31.48 -5.55
CA PHE A 89 -38.92 32.87 -5.86
C PHE A 89 -37.96 33.47 -6.90
N PRO A 90 -38.45 34.29 -7.85
CA PRO A 90 -37.59 35.18 -8.61
C PRO A 90 -36.87 36.16 -7.66
N ASP A 91 -35.69 36.62 -8.06
CA ASP A 91 -34.78 37.46 -7.26
C ASP A 91 -34.29 36.83 -5.94
N ASN A 92 -34.29 35.49 -5.81
CA ASN A 92 -33.66 34.85 -4.66
C ASN A 92 -32.13 35.05 -4.65
N ASN A 93 -31.61 35.34 -3.46
CA ASN A 93 -30.19 35.55 -3.16
C ASN A 93 -29.57 34.35 -2.44
N PHE A 94 -30.06 33.14 -2.72
CA PHE A 94 -29.62 31.88 -2.07
C PHE A 94 -28.15 31.56 -2.38
N LEU A 95 -27.75 31.69 -3.65
CA LEU A 95 -26.37 31.46 -4.11
C LEU A 95 -25.35 32.49 -3.60
N LEU A 96 -25.77 33.53 -2.89
CA LEU A 96 -24.87 34.44 -2.17
C LEU A 96 -24.68 34.03 -0.69
N LYS A 97 -25.33 32.93 -0.25
CA LYS A 97 -25.44 32.54 1.16
C LYS A 97 -25.03 31.08 1.45
N THR A 98 -25.00 30.21 0.44
CA THR A 98 -24.68 28.78 0.57
C THR A 98 -23.20 28.51 0.84
N LEU A 99 -22.91 27.62 1.80
CA LEU A 99 -21.59 27.10 2.15
C LEU A 99 -21.70 25.58 2.39
N THR A 100 -20.87 24.78 1.72
CA THR A 100 -20.69 23.34 2.00
C THR A 100 -19.26 23.07 2.42
N VAL A 101 -19.06 22.34 3.51
CA VAL A 101 -17.76 21.81 3.94
C VAL A 101 -17.76 20.30 3.69
N VAL A 102 -16.76 19.79 2.99
CA VAL A 102 -16.62 18.37 2.67
C VAL A 102 -15.51 17.78 3.54
N SER A 103 -15.76 16.63 4.18
CA SER A 103 -14.79 15.96 5.05
C SER A 103 -14.85 14.44 4.92
N GLY A 104 -13.71 13.76 5.01
CA GLY A 104 -13.67 12.29 4.84
C GLY A 104 -12.32 11.64 5.18
N PRO A 105 -12.29 10.37 5.61
CA PRO A 105 -11.05 9.63 5.85
C PRO A 105 -10.28 9.32 4.55
N ASP A 106 -10.94 9.23 3.40
CA ASP A 106 -10.31 9.04 2.08
C ASP A 106 -11.00 9.90 0.99
N MET A 107 -10.96 9.49 -0.28
CA MET A 107 -11.53 10.23 -1.41
C MET A 107 -12.99 9.83 -1.73
N VAL A 108 -13.48 8.74 -1.14
CA VAL A 108 -14.75 8.08 -1.47
C VAL A 108 -15.74 8.18 -0.31
N ASP A 109 -15.30 7.93 0.93
CA ASP A 109 -16.10 8.16 2.13
C ASP A 109 -16.13 9.67 2.46
N LEU A 110 -17.18 10.35 2.02
CA LEU A 110 -17.32 11.82 2.10
C LEU A 110 -18.61 12.24 2.82
N THR A 111 -18.45 12.98 3.91
CA THR A 111 -19.56 13.70 4.59
C THR A 111 -19.64 15.14 4.10
N PHE A 112 -20.86 15.62 3.79
CA PHE A 112 -21.13 16.98 3.33
C PHE A 112 -21.88 17.78 4.41
N HIS A 113 -21.21 18.75 5.04
CA HIS A 113 -21.82 19.62 6.05
C HIS A 113 -22.33 20.89 5.37
N ASN A 114 -23.65 21.05 5.28
CA ASN A 114 -24.25 22.13 4.50
C ASN A 114 -24.82 23.24 5.40
N PHE A 115 -24.53 24.49 5.01
CA PHE A 115 -24.85 25.69 5.77
C PHE A 115 -25.39 26.79 4.85
N VAL A 116 -26.36 27.57 5.33
CA VAL A 116 -26.85 28.79 4.66
C VAL A 116 -26.65 29.98 5.61
N SER A 117 -25.91 30.99 5.17
CA SER A 117 -25.64 32.18 5.99
C SER A 117 -26.80 33.16 5.99
N TYR A 118 -27.01 33.85 7.13
CA TYR A 118 -28.02 34.91 7.23
C TYR A 118 -27.61 36.19 6.49
N LYS A 119 -26.30 36.45 6.40
CA LYS A 119 -25.69 37.56 5.65
C LYS A 119 -25.21 37.06 4.30
N GLU A 120 -25.26 37.91 3.29
CA GLU A 120 -24.69 37.62 1.98
C GLU A 120 -23.16 37.65 1.99
N ASN A 121 -22.55 36.89 1.07
CA ASN A 121 -21.13 36.84 0.74
C ASN A 121 -20.17 36.36 1.85
N VAL A 122 -20.58 36.30 3.12
CA VAL A 122 -19.73 35.79 4.21
C VAL A 122 -19.25 34.37 3.96
N GLY A 123 -20.10 33.52 3.36
CA GLY A 123 -19.75 32.14 3.02
C GLY A 123 -18.50 32.01 2.13
N LYS A 124 -18.18 33.03 1.31
CA LYS A 124 -16.98 33.02 0.46
C LYS A 124 -15.71 33.03 1.29
N SER A 125 -15.55 34.03 2.18
CA SER A 125 -14.38 34.13 3.04
C SER A 125 -14.30 32.98 4.06
N TRP A 126 -15.45 32.47 4.51
CA TRP A 126 -15.48 31.24 5.33
C TRP A 126 -14.96 30.02 4.59
N ALA A 127 -15.28 29.82 3.31
CA ALA A 127 -14.70 28.76 2.49
C ALA A 127 -13.19 28.97 2.30
N GLU A 128 -12.78 30.12 1.76
CA GLU A 128 -11.38 30.45 1.43
C GLU A 128 -10.44 30.26 2.63
N ASP A 129 -10.81 30.78 3.81
CA ASP A 129 -9.93 30.74 4.99
C ASP A 129 -9.97 29.40 5.75
N VAL A 130 -11.08 28.66 5.73
CA VAL A 130 -11.13 27.30 6.32
C VAL A 130 -10.36 26.32 5.46
N LEU A 131 -10.45 26.41 4.13
CA LEU A 131 -9.66 25.56 3.23
C LEU A 131 -8.16 25.88 3.32
N ALA A 132 -7.79 27.17 3.38
CA ALA A 132 -6.40 27.59 3.57
C ALA A 132 -5.81 27.06 4.88
N LEU A 133 -6.59 27.04 5.97
CA LEU A 133 -6.19 26.47 7.25
C LEU A 133 -6.00 24.94 7.19
N ALA A 134 -6.94 24.23 6.54
CA ALA A 134 -6.92 22.77 6.41
C ALA A 134 -5.80 22.26 5.49
N LYS A 135 -5.49 22.97 4.40
CA LYS A 135 -4.51 22.57 3.38
C LYS A 135 -3.08 23.08 3.64
N HIS A 136 -2.86 23.88 4.69
CA HIS A 136 -1.51 24.38 4.99
C HIS A 136 -0.57 23.23 5.41
N PRO A 137 0.62 23.03 4.78
CA PRO A 137 1.46 21.84 5.01
C PRO A 137 1.88 21.60 6.47
N LEU A 138 2.00 22.69 7.25
CA LEU A 138 2.34 22.62 8.68
C LEU A 138 1.16 22.23 9.60
N THR A 139 -0.09 22.30 9.12
CA THR A 139 -1.27 21.85 9.87
C THR A 139 -1.26 20.32 9.99
N ALA A 140 -0.86 19.62 8.92
CA ALA A 140 -0.66 18.17 8.96
C ALA A 140 0.63 17.77 9.71
N ASN A 141 1.72 18.49 9.48
CA ASN A 141 3.04 18.18 10.06
C ASN A 141 3.32 18.96 11.36
N ALA A 142 2.30 19.09 12.19
CA ALA A 142 2.40 19.73 13.50
C ALA A 142 3.25 18.89 14.48
N SER A 143 3.76 19.53 15.54
CA SER A 143 4.56 18.83 16.56
C SER A 143 3.70 17.89 17.41
N ARG A 144 4.33 16.89 18.05
CA ARG A 144 3.60 15.97 18.95
C ARG A 144 2.90 16.73 20.09
N SER A 145 3.53 17.77 20.64
CA SER A 145 2.91 18.65 21.63
C SER A 145 1.67 19.37 21.10
N THR A 146 1.64 19.77 19.83
CA THR A 146 0.46 20.36 19.17
C THR A 146 -0.70 19.36 19.08
N PHE A 147 -0.44 18.09 18.73
CA PHE A 147 -1.48 17.05 18.71
C PHE A 147 -2.02 16.69 20.10
N LEU A 148 -1.19 16.78 21.15
CA LEU A 148 -1.64 16.61 22.54
C LEU A 148 -2.47 17.81 23.02
N ASP A 149 -2.06 19.04 22.70
CA ASP A 149 -2.83 20.26 22.98
C ASP A 149 -4.18 20.28 22.24
N LYS A 150 -4.24 19.75 21.00
CA LYS A 150 -5.49 19.51 20.27
C LYS A 150 -6.48 18.63 21.06
N ILE A 151 -6.02 17.59 21.75
CA ILE A 151 -6.85 16.77 22.64
C ILE A 151 -7.35 17.57 23.84
N LEU A 152 -6.48 18.39 24.47
CA LEU A 152 -6.85 19.27 25.58
C LEU A 152 -7.95 20.26 25.17
N VAL A 153 -7.81 20.90 24.01
CA VAL A 153 -8.82 21.83 23.46
C VAL A 153 -10.17 21.12 23.30
N LYS A 154 -10.21 19.91 22.70
CA LYS A 154 -11.46 19.15 22.54
C LYS A 154 -12.11 18.81 23.88
N LEU A 155 -11.34 18.40 24.89
CA LEU A 155 -11.84 18.14 26.24
C LEU A 155 -12.39 19.41 26.92
N LYS A 156 -11.72 20.56 26.79
CA LYS A 156 -12.16 21.83 27.39
C LYS A 156 -13.35 22.47 26.69
N MET A 157 -13.68 22.08 25.45
CA MET A 157 -14.84 22.57 24.72
C MET A 157 -16.06 21.63 24.79
N GLN A 158 -15.87 20.34 25.05
CA GLN A 158 -16.96 19.37 25.21
C GLN A 158 -17.50 19.37 26.65
N LEU A 159 -18.19 20.46 27.01
CA LEU A 159 -18.77 20.69 28.33
C LEU A 159 -20.20 20.15 28.47
N ASN A 160 -20.64 19.91 29.70
CA ASN A 160 -22.04 19.66 30.04
C ASN A 160 -22.85 20.97 30.20
N PRO A 161 -24.19 20.93 30.39
CA PRO A 161 -25.01 22.13 30.61
C PRO A 161 -24.57 22.98 31.81
N GLU A 162 -23.89 22.39 32.78
CA GLU A 162 -23.30 23.03 33.96
C GLU A 162 -21.94 23.71 33.69
N GLY A 163 -21.43 23.68 32.46
CA GLY A 163 -20.16 24.32 32.05
C GLY A 163 -18.90 23.57 32.44
N LYS A 164 -18.99 22.28 32.76
CA LYS A 164 -17.91 21.42 33.27
C LYS A 164 -17.56 20.29 32.31
N ILE A 165 -16.32 19.83 32.36
CA ILE A 165 -15.80 18.72 31.53
C ILE A 165 -16.24 17.39 32.16
N PRO A 166 -17.08 16.56 31.50
CA PRO A 166 -17.49 15.27 32.05
C PRO A 166 -16.33 14.28 32.11
N VAL A 167 -16.15 13.58 33.23
CA VAL A 167 -15.12 12.52 33.36
C VAL A 167 -15.36 11.38 32.35
N LYS A 168 -16.61 11.14 31.95
CA LYS A 168 -16.97 10.24 30.84
C LYS A 168 -16.20 10.57 29.55
N ASN A 169 -15.95 11.84 29.25
CA ASN A 169 -15.29 12.26 28.00
C ASN A 169 -13.81 11.85 28.00
N PHE A 170 -13.15 11.82 29.15
CA PHE A 170 -11.80 11.25 29.29
C PHE A 170 -11.77 9.75 28.97
N PHE A 171 -12.78 8.99 29.38
CA PHE A 171 -12.90 7.57 29.03
C PHE A 171 -13.27 7.32 27.55
N GLN A 172 -13.87 8.30 26.88
CA GLN A 172 -14.11 8.25 25.43
C GLN A 172 -12.88 8.67 24.62
N MET A 173 -12.05 9.58 25.16
CA MET A 173 -10.79 10.01 24.55
C MET A 173 -9.66 8.98 24.75
N PHE A 174 -9.60 8.34 25.91
CA PHE A 174 -8.58 7.34 26.26
C PHE A 174 -9.21 5.97 26.60
N PRO A 175 -9.91 5.31 25.64
CA PRO A 175 -10.70 4.10 25.91
C PRO A 175 -9.87 2.84 26.24
N ALA A 176 -8.60 2.78 25.81
CA ALA A 176 -7.79 1.55 25.81
C ALA A 176 -7.58 0.90 27.20
N ASP A 177 -7.44 1.71 28.26
CA ASP A 177 -7.46 1.25 29.66
C ASP A 177 -8.05 2.33 30.58
N ARG A 178 -9.36 2.20 30.85
CA ARG A 178 -10.08 3.09 31.76
C ARG A 178 -9.53 3.11 33.20
N LYS A 179 -8.97 2.00 33.72
CA LYS A 179 -8.46 1.99 35.11
C LYS A 179 -7.24 2.88 35.25
N ARG A 180 -6.38 2.93 34.23
CA ARG A 180 -5.24 3.86 34.17
C ARG A 180 -5.68 5.32 34.07
N VAL A 181 -6.76 5.61 33.33
CA VAL A 181 -7.36 6.97 33.31
C VAL A 181 -7.90 7.37 34.67
N GLU A 182 -8.63 6.48 35.36
CA GLU A 182 -9.13 6.73 36.73
C GLU A 182 -7.99 6.93 37.74
N ALA A 183 -6.87 6.23 37.58
CA ALA A 183 -5.66 6.43 38.39
C ALA A 183 -4.97 7.78 38.08
N ALA A 184 -4.81 8.14 36.81
CA ALA A 184 -4.15 9.38 36.40
C ALA A 184 -4.93 10.64 36.79
N LEU A 185 -6.26 10.62 36.70
CA LEU A 185 -7.11 11.68 37.27
C LEU A 185 -6.91 11.78 38.78
N SER A 186 -6.91 10.64 39.49
CA SER A 186 -6.68 10.60 40.94
C SER A 186 -5.31 11.14 41.36
N ALA A 187 -4.27 10.93 40.55
CA ALA A 187 -2.91 11.43 40.80
C ALA A 187 -2.81 12.95 40.63
N CYS A 188 -3.69 13.55 39.82
CA CYS A 188 -3.80 15.00 39.64
C CYS A 188 -4.79 15.65 40.63
N HIS A 189 -5.26 14.91 41.65
CA HIS A 189 -6.32 15.30 42.57
C HIS A 189 -7.68 15.64 41.91
N LEU A 190 -7.91 15.14 40.69
CA LEU A 190 -9.16 15.36 39.95
C LEU A 190 -10.20 14.27 40.28
N PRO A 191 -11.51 14.59 40.19
CA PRO A 191 -12.57 13.59 40.29
C PRO A 191 -12.46 12.54 39.17
N LYS A 192 -12.93 11.32 39.47
CA LYS A 192 -12.72 10.12 38.64
C LYS A 192 -13.93 9.19 38.52
N GLY A 193 -15.02 9.50 39.22
CA GLY A 193 -16.28 8.80 39.06
C GLY A 193 -16.89 9.06 37.69
N LYS A 194 -17.59 8.06 37.15
CA LYS A 194 -18.09 8.07 35.76
C LYS A 194 -19.04 9.23 35.44
N ASN A 195 -19.73 9.74 36.46
CA ASN A 195 -20.74 10.78 36.33
C ASN A 195 -20.24 12.14 36.88
N ASP A 196 -18.98 12.20 37.32
CA ASP A 196 -18.37 13.40 37.86
C ASP A 196 -18.00 14.37 36.71
N ALA A 197 -17.76 15.63 37.05
CA ALA A 197 -17.27 16.63 36.09
C ALA A 197 -16.23 17.57 36.71
N ILE A 198 -15.29 18.04 35.89
CA ILE A 198 -14.13 18.87 36.25
C ILE A 198 -14.39 20.30 35.79
N ASN A 199 -14.08 21.31 36.60
CA ASN A 199 -14.19 22.70 36.17
C ASN A 199 -13.08 23.01 35.12
N PRO A 200 -13.34 23.71 34.01
CA PRO A 200 -12.32 23.99 33.00
C PRO A 200 -11.10 24.77 33.54
N GLU A 201 -11.26 25.49 34.63
CA GLU A 201 -10.22 26.26 35.33
C GLU A 201 -9.24 25.34 36.06
N ASP A 202 -9.73 24.24 36.65
CA ASP A 202 -8.93 23.22 37.34
C ASP A 202 -8.15 22.31 36.37
N PHE A 203 -8.38 22.46 35.06
CA PHE A 203 -7.70 21.70 34.01
C PHE A 203 -6.90 22.60 33.03
N PRO A 204 -5.87 23.33 33.50
CA PRO A 204 -4.91 24.04 32.65
C PRO A 204 -3.92 23.06 31.98
N GLU A 205 -3.11 23.58 31.05
CA GLU A 205 -2.10 22.79 30.32
C GLU A 205 -1.10 22.07 31.25
N SER A 206 -0.70 22.69 32.36
CA SER A 206 0.20 22.07 33.36
C SER A 206 -0.40 20.82 33.99
N VAL A 207 -1.66 20.87 34.43
CA VAL A 207 -2.37 19.71 35.00
C VAL A 207 -2.62 18.64 33.94
N TYR A 208 -2.91 19.05 32.69
CA TYR A 208 -3.01 18.10 31.56
C TYR A 208 -1.67 17.39 31.27
N LYS A 209 -0.54 18.10 31.34
CA LYS A 209 0.81 17.52 31.23
C LYS A 209 1.08 16.50 32.35
N SER A 210 0.79 16.83 33.61
CA SER A 210 0.91 15.90 34.73
C SER A 210 -0.01 14.68 34.58
N PHE A 211 -1.25 14.88 34.10
CA PHE A 211 -2.19 13.79 33.78
C PHE A 211 -1.63 12.87 32.69
N LEU A 212 -1.06 13.41 31.61
CA LEU A 212 -0.43 12.62 30.56
C LEU A 212 0.79 11.85 31.07
N MET A 213 1.64 12.46 31.91
CA MET A 213 2.80 11.79 32.51
C MET A 213 2.39 10.65 33.45
N SER A 214 1.26 10.79 34.17
CA SER A 214 0.70 9.72 35.01
C SER A 214 0.00 8.61 34.19
N LEU A 215 -0.70 8.97 33.11
CA LEU A 215 -1.40 8.02 32.23
C LEU A 215 -0.43 7.24 31.33
N CYS A 216 0.59 7.91 30.80
CA CYS A 216 1.54 7.43 29.79
C CYS A 216 3.00 7.64 30.24
N PRO A 217 3.49 6.96 31.31
CA PRO A 217 4.89 7.06 31.74
C PRO A 217 5.89 6.71 30.63
N ARG A 218 7.06 7.37 30.66
CA ARG A 218 8.08 7.36 29.59
C ARG A 218 9.47 6.89 30.07
N PRO A 219 9.61 5.68 30.63
CA PRO A 219 10.87 5.20 31.23
C PRO A 219 12.06 5.15 30.25
N GLU A 220 11.80 5.07 28.94
CA GLU A 220 12.82 5.13 27.90
C GLU A 220 13.47 6.52 27.79
N ILE A 221 12.76 7.59 28.18
CA ILE A 221 13.32 8.95 28.22
C ILE A 221 14.20 9.12 29.47
N ASP A 222 13.85 8.49 30.60
CA ASP A 222 14.71 8.44 31.79
C ASP A 222 16.03 7.68 31.53
N GLU A 223 15.98 6.63 30.70
CA GLU A 223 17.15 5.86 30.25
C GLU A 223 18.07 6.70 29.33
N ILE A 224 17.49 7.45 28.37
CA ILE A 224 18.24 8.45 27.59
C ILE A 224 18.87 9.49 28.52
N PHE A 225 18.10 10.02 29.48
CA PHE A 225 18.49 11.10 30.36
C PHE A 225 19.66 10.72 31.28
N THR A 226 19.62 9.53 31.86
CA THR A 226 20.68 9.00 32.72
C THR A 226 21.96 8.64 31.96
N SER A 227 21.87 8.24 30.68
CA SER A 227 23.04 7.86 29.86
C SER A 227 24.12 8.95 29.73
N TYR A 228 23.75 10.24 29.84
CA TYR A 228 24.69 11.37 29.79
C TYR A 228 25.38 11.66 31.13
N HIS A 229 25.00 10.98 32.21
CA HIS A 229 25.50 11.23 33.56
C HIS A 229 26.15 9.98 34.19
N ALA A 230 27.49 9.95 34.20
CA ALA A 230 28.31 8.97 34.95
C ALA A 230 28.11 8.98 36.49
N LYS A 231 27.16 9.75 37.01
CA LYS A 231 26.71 9.81 38.41
C LYS A 231 25.18 9.97 38.56
N ALA A 232 24.40 9.56 37.54
CA ALA A 232 22.93 9.51 37.54
C ALA A 232 22.23 10.70 38.24
N LYS A 233 22.52 11.94 37.81
CA LYS A 233 21.88 13.13 38.39
C LYS A 233 20.42 13.27 37.91
N PRO A 234 19.49 13.77 38.74
CA PRO A 234 18.08 13.97 38.36
C PRO A 234 17.83 15.23 37.52
N TYR A 235 18.88 15.85 36.97
CA TYR A 235 18.80 17.02 36.09
C TYR A 235 19.91 16.99 35.03
N MET A 236 19.63 17.45 33.82
CA MET A 236 20.65 17.86 32.83
C MET A 236 20.98 19.34 33.03
N THR A 237 22.21 19.75 32.72
CA THR A 237 22.63 21.16 32.70
C THR A 237 22.52 21.76 31.30
N LYS A 238 22.50 23.09 31.19
CA LYS A 238 22.69 23.88 29.96
C LYS A 238 23.77 23.30 29.04
N GLU A 239 24.92 22.91 29.58
CA GLU A 239 26.03 22.29 28.82
C GLU A 239 25.70 20.88 28.31
N HIS A 240 25.10 20.02 29.14
CA HIS A 240 24.75 18.65 28.75
C HIS A 240 23.65 18.64 27.69
N LEU A 241 22.65 19.51 27.80
CA LEU A 241 21.62 19.68 26.78
C LEU A 241 22.21 20.28 25.48
N THR A 242 23.13 21.23 25.57
CA THR A 242 23.87 21.76 24.41
C THR A 242 24.67 20.66 23.71
N LYS A 243 25.29 19.75 24.46
CA LYS A 243 25.99 18.58 23.92
C LYS A 243 25.03 17.60 23.26
N PHE A 244 23.90 17.27 23.92
CA PHE A 244 22.87 16.37 23.37
C PHE A 244 22.32 16.86 22.03
N ILE A 245 21.92 18.13 21.95
CA ILE A 245 21.39 18.75 20.72
C ILE A 245 22.43 18.69 19.60
N ASN A 246 23.68 19.11 19.88
CA ASN A 246 24.73 19.18 18.86
C ASN A 246 25.34 17.82 18.47
N GLN A 247 25.14 16.74 19.24
CA GLN A 247 25.76 15.42 19.00
C GLN A 247 24.78 14.27 18.73
N LYS A 248 23.48 14.42 19.02
CA LYS A 248 22.44 13.42 18.70
C LYS A 248 21.30 13.98 17.86
N GLN A 249 20.80 15.18 18.18
CA GLN A 249 19.68 15.78 17.41
C GLN A 249 20.14 16.50 16.12
N ARG A 250 21.43 16.48 15.82
CA ARG A 250 22.01 17.05 14.59
C ARG A 250 22.36 15.94 13.61
N ASP A 251 21.90 16.08 12.37
CA ASP A 251 22.41 15.29 11.24
C ASP A 251 23.87 15.70 10.92
N PRO A 252 24.84 14.77 10.96
CA PRO A 252 26.26 15.07 10.77
C PRO A 252 26.61 15.56 9.36
N ARG A 253 25.77 15.28 8.36
CA ARG A 253 25.96 15.66 6.95
C ARG A 253 25.68 17.16 6.72
N LEU A 254 24.98 17.81 7.65
CA LEU A 254 24.65 19.24 7.54
C LEU A 254 25.89 20.11 7.72
N ASN A 255 26.19 20.92 6.70
CA ASN A 255 27.28 21.89 6.70
C ASN A 255 27.23 22.84 7.92
N SER A 256 28.34 22.97 8.64
CA SER A 256 28.44 23.70 9.91
C SER A 256 28.48 25.23 9.79
N LEU A 257 28.63 25.79 8.59
CA LEU A 257 28.55 27.23 8.33
C LEU A 257 27.12 27.64 7.95
N LEU A 258 26.45 26.86 7.09
CA LEU A 258 25.05 27.06 6.72
C LEU A 258 24.10 26.79 7.91
N PHE A 259 24.38 25.71 8.65
CA PHE A 259 23.63 25.29 9.84
C PHE A 259 24.57 25.32 11.05
N PRO A 260 24.80 26.48 11.69
CA PRO A 260 25.73 26.60 12.82
C PRO A 260 25.28 25.79 14.04
N LEU A 261 26.23 25.42 14.90
CA LEU A 261 25.96 24.69 16.14
C LEU A 261 25.09 25.51 17.11
N ALA A 262 24.21 24.84 17.85
CA ALA A 262 23.35 25.45 18.86
C ALA A 262 24.22 26.03 19.99
N ARG A 263 24.07 27.33 20.25
CA ARG A 263 24.85 28.05 21.28
C ARG A 263 24.22 27.82 22.67
N PRO A 264 25.01 27.78 23.75
CA PRO A 264 24.49 27.57 25.11
C PRO A 264 23.33 28.50 25.47
N ASP A 265 23.36 29.77 25.06
CA ASP A 265 22.33 30.76 25.43
C ASP A 265 21.00 30.55 24.70
N GLN A 266 21.04 29.95 23.50
CA GLN A 266 19.83 29.48 22.81
C GLN A 266 19.23 28.26 23.53
N VAL A 267 20.10 27.41 24.08
CA VAL A 267 19.70 26.23 24.87
C VAL A 267 19.13 26.63 26.24
N GLN A 268 19.54 27.76 26.83
CA GLN A 268 18.86 28.31 28.01
C GLN A 268 17.39 28.64 27.68
N GLY A 269 17.12 29.32 26.56
CA GLY A 269 15.74 29.62 26.13
C GLY A 269 14.87 28.38 25.87
N LEU A 270 15.48 27.22 25.57
CA LEU A 270 14.76 25.94 25.52
C LEU A 270 14.42 25.41 26.92
N ILE A 271 15.33 25.54 27.88
CA ILE A 271 15.08 25.18 29.29
C ILE A 271 13.97 26.08 29.85
N ASP A 272 14.06 27.39 29.63
CA ASP A 272 13.07 28.39 30.08
C ASP A 272 11.66 28.12 29.49
N LYS A 273 11.59 27.50 28.31
CA LYS A 273 10.33 27.14 27.62
C LYS A 273 9.75 25.80 28.07
N TYR A 274 10.59 24.81 28.41
CA TYR A 274 10.17 23.42 28.59
C TYR A 274 10.23 22.89 30.03
N GLU A 275 11.00 23.51 30.91
CA GLU A 275 11.14 23.06 32.30
C GLU A 275 9.95 23.50 33.18
N PRO A 276 9.20 22.58 33.81
CA PRO A 276 8.06 22.98 34.66
C PRO A 276 8.46 23.66 35.98
N SER A 277 9.66 23.37 36.50
CA SER A 277 10.12 23.89 37.79
C SER A 277 10.93 25.18 37.64
N GLY A 278 10.37 26.31 38.09
CA GLY A 278 11.07 27.60 38.10
C GLY A 278 12.40 27.60 38.88
N ILE A 279 12.58 26.69 39.85
CA ILE A 279 13.85 26.51 40.58
C ILE A 279 14.92 25.89 39.68
N ASN A 280 14.54 24.99 38.77
CA ASN A 280 15.44 24.36 37.81
C ASN A 280 15.78 25.33 36.66
N VAL A 281 14.78 26.08 36.16
CA VAL A 281 14.96 27.19 35.19
C VAL A 281 16.04 28.16 35.67
N GLN A 282 15.90 28.70 36.89
CA GLN A 282 16.87 29.62 37.51
C GLN A 282 18.29 29.05 37.66
N ARG A 283 18.45 27.72 37.59
CA ARG A 283 19.73 27.01 37.71
C ARG A 283 20.29 26.55 36.36
N GLY A 284 19.62 26.84 35.24
CA GLY A 284 19.99 26.31 33.92
C GLY A 284 19.91 24.78 33.87
N GLN A 285 18.89 24.22 34.51
CA GLN A 285 18.68 22.78 34.68
C GLN A 285 17.36 22.33 34.04
N LEU A 286 17.40 21.21 33.31
CA LEU A 286 16.23 20.54 32.73
C LEU A 286 15.96 19.23 33.48
N SER A 287 14.71 18.94 33.78
CA SER A 287 14.21 17.69 34.38
C SER A 287 13.89 16.63 33.31
N PRO A 288 13.64 15.36 33.69
CA PRO A 288 13.16 14.35 32.75
C PRO A 288 11.81 14.73 32.11
N GLU A 289 10.88 15.35 32.86
CA GLU A 289 9.62 15.86 32.30
C GLU A 289 9.87 16.97 31.27
N GLY A 290 10.77 17.92 31.57
CA GLY A 290 11.18 18.94 30.61
C GLY A 290 11.80 18.36 29.34
N MET A 291 12.52 17.24 29.43
CA MET A 291 13.02 16.50 28.27
C MET A 291 11.88 15.85 27.46
N VAL A 292 10.83 15.29 28.10
CA VAL A 292 9.65 14.79 27.38
C VAL A 292 8.98 15.90 26.58
N TRP A 293 8.78 17.08 27.18
CA TRP A 293 8.13 18.20 26.49
C TRP A 293 9.00 18.83 25.40
N PHE A 294 10.32 18.90 25.58
CA PHE A 294 11.27 19.30 24.54
C PHE A 294 11.25 18.33 23.34
N LEU A 295 11.31 17.02 23.58
CA LEU A 295 11.27 16.01 22.50
C LEU A 295 9.91 15.95 21.77
N CYS A 296 8.84 16.41 22.42
CA CYS A 296 7.53 16.63 21.80
C CYS A 296 7.38 17.99 21.08
N GLY A 297 8.36 18.89 21.22
CA GLY A 297 8.30 20.28 20.77
C GLY A 297 8.50 20.47 19.26
N PRO A 298 8.05 21.61 18.67
CA PRO A 298 8.28 21.92 17.26
C PRO A 298 9.77 22.13 16.92
N GLU A 299 10.62 22.47 17.89
CA GLU A 299 12.08 22.48 17.73
C GLU A 299 12.68 21.08 17.47
N ASN A 300 11.94 20.01 17.76
CA ASN A 300 12.35 18.62 17.59
C ASN A 300 11.49 17.91 16.54
N SER A 301 11.46 18.47 15.33
CA SER A 301 10.77 17.92 14.17
C SER A 301 11.57 16.76 13.55
N VAL A 302 10.88 15.65 13.24
CA VAL A 302 11.45 14.53 12.46
C VAL A 302 11.68 14.89 10.99
N LEU A 303 11.06 15.97 10.51
CA LEU A 303 11.16 16.49 9.14
C LEU A 303 11.88 17.83 9.07
N ALA A 304 12.70 17.96 8.02
CA ALA A 304 13.13 19.25 7.47
C ALA A 304 11.90 20.01 6.90
N GLN A 305 11.28 20.87 7.72
CA GLN A 305 9.99 21.51 7.40
C GLN A 305 10.04 22.44 6.17
N ASP A 306 11.22 22.90 5.75
CA ASP A 306 11.45 23.58 4.48
C ASP A 306 10.97 22.76 3.27
N LYS A 307 11.08 21.42 3.34
CA LYS A 307 10.77 20.53 2.21
C LYS A 307 9.28 20.26 2.02
N LEU A 308 8.48 20.53 3.06
CA LEU A 308 7.02 20.49 3.00
C LEU A 308 6.46 21.71 2.26
N LEU A 309 7.18 22.84 2.25
CA LEU A 309 6.82 24.00 1.45
C LEU A 309 7.28 23.83 0.01
N LEU A 310 6.70 24.64 -0.89
CA LEU A 310 7.18 24.82 -2.25
C LEU A 310 8.60 25.42 -2.20
N HIS A 311 9.59 24.66 -2.67
CA HIS A 311 11.02 25.02 -2.54
C HIS A 311 11.90 24.53 -3.70
N GLN A 312 11.39 23.65 -4.56
CA GLN A 312 12.14 23.12 -5.70
C GLN A 312 12.13 24.10 -6.87
N ASP A 313 13.09 23.95 -7.78
CA ASP A 313 13.11 24.72 -9.02
C ASP A 313 11.98 24.26 -9.93
N MET A 314 11.03 25.16 -10.19
CA MET A 314 9.84 24.95 -11.02
C MET A 314 10.02 25.45 -12.47
N THR A 315 11.25 25.87 -12.85
CA THR A 315 11.58 26.46 -14.16
C THR A 315 12.25 25.48 -15.14
N GLN A 316 12.54 24.24 -14.70
CA GLN A 316 12.98 23.15 -15.59
C GLN A 316 11.82 22.69 -16.50
N PRO A 317 12.09 22.07 -17.68
CA PRO A 317 11.06 21.55 -18.59
C PRO A 317 10.10 20.54 -17.94
N LEU A 318 8.84 20.47 -18.37
CA LEU A 318 7.80 19.60 -17.79
C LEU A 318 8.18 18.11 -17.67
N ASN A 319 9.03 17.60 -18.57
CA ASN A 319 9.54 16.22 -18.55
C ASN A 319 10.61 15.95 -17.48
N HIS A 320 11.06 16.97 -16.73
CA HIS A 320 12.07 16.87 -15.67
C HIS A 320 11.49 16.65 -14.26
N TYR A 321 10.17 16.46 -14.12
CA TYR A 321 9.49 16.21 -12.85
C TYR A 321 8.79 14.84 -12.86
N PHE A 322 8.59 14.25 -11.68
CA PHE A 322 7.51 13.31 -11.42
C PHE A 322 6.21 14.11 -11.21
N ILE A 323 5.11 13.64 -11.81
CA ILE A 323 3.81 14.31 -11.82
C ILE A 323 2.78 13.40 -11.17
N ASN A 324 2.11 13.89 -10.14
CA ASN A 324 1.08 13.15 -9.43
C ASN A 324 -0.10 12.83 -10.38
N SER A 325 -0.41 11.55 -10.58
CA SER A 325 -1.22 11.09 -11.71
C SER A 325 -2.25 10.04 -11.30
N SER A 326 -3.49 10.22 -11.76
CA SER A 326 -4.60 9.28 -11.59
C SER A 326 -4.87 8.50 -12.89
N HIS A 327 -5.27 7.25 -12.72
CA HIS A 327 -5.88 6.38 -13.72
C HIS A 327 -7.39 6.29 -13.46
N ASN A 328 -8.20 6.14 -14.52
CA ASN A 328 -9.67 6.00 -14.52
C ASN A 328 -10.37 6.84 -13.43
N THR A 329 -10.06 8.15 -13.42
CA THR A 329 -10.31 9.08 -12.31
C THR A 329 -11.77 9.17 -11.88
N TYR A 330 -12.70 8.86 -12.77
CA TYR A 330 -14.14 8.87 -12.51
C TYR A 330 -14.60 7.74 -11.56
N LEU A 331 -13.88 6.62 -11.46
CA LEU A 331 -14.30 5.45 -10.68
C LEU A 331 -14.10 5.59 -9.17
N THR A 332 -15.14 5.30 -8.38
CA THR A 332 -15.05 5.25 -6.91
C THR A 332 -14.72 3.86 -6.34
N ALA A 333 -14.65 2.82 -7.19
CA ALA A 333 -14.57 1.42 -6.75
C ALA A 333 -13.80 0.54 -7.77
N GLY A 334 -14.23 -0.71 -7.99
CA GLY A 334 -13.67 -1.63 -8.97
C GLY A 334 -13.88 -1.19 -10.42
N GLN A 335 -13.11 -1.79 -11.33
CA GLN A 335 -13.13 -1.45 -12.76
C GLN A 335 -14.32 -2.07 -13.50
N PHE A 336 -14.79 -3.27 -13.11
CA PHE A 336 -15.89 -3.95 -13.81
C PHE A 336 -17.28 -3.55 -13.30
N SER A 337 -17.40 -3.27 -12.00
CA SER A 337 -18.63 -2.80 -11.38
C SER A 337 -18.30 -1.78 -10.29
N GLY A 338 -18.85 -0.57 -10.45
CA GLY A 338 -18.50 0.57 -9.63
C GLY A 338 -19.30 1.82 -10.03
N LEU A 339 -19.37 2.78 -9.11
CA LEU A 339 -19.96 4.08 -9.38
C LEU A 339 -18.92 4.96 -10.08
N SER A 340 -19.31 5.62 -11.16
CA SER A 340 -18.59 6.75 -11.75
C SER A 340 -19.09 8.05 -11.13
N SER A 341 -18.21 9.00 -10.82
CA SER A 341 -18.57 10.22 -10.10
C SER A 341 -17.71 11.43 -10.47
N ALA A 342 -18.37 12.54 -10.82
CA ALA A 342 -17.71 13.83 -11.01
C ALA A 342 -17.05 14.36 -9.72
N GLU A 343 -17.42 13.86 -8.54
CA GLU A 343 -16.79 14.23 -7.27
C GLU A 343 -15.35 13.73 -7.15
N MET A 344 -15.00 12.59 -7.75
CA MET A 344 -13.65 12.04 -7.68
C MET A 344 -12.61 12.99 -8.30
N TYR A 345 -12.93 13.62 -9.44
CA TYR A 345 -12.08 14.67 -10.04
C TYR A 345 -11.78 15.79 -9.06
N ARG A 346 -12.77 16.24 -8.28
CA ARG A 346 -12.56 17.27 -7.25
C ARG A 346 -11.58 16.76 -6.20
N GLN A 347 -11.82 15.57 -5.66
CA GLN A 347 -11.01 14.99 -4.58
C GLN A 347 -9.56 14.74 -4.97
N VAL A 348 -9.28 14.20 -6.16
CA VAL A 348 -7.90 13.98 -6.60
C VAL A 348 -7.17 15.29 -6.88
N LEU A 349 -7.83 16.29 -7.50
CA LEU A 349 -7.22 17.61 -7.74
C LEU A 349 -6.91 18.32 -6.41
N LEU A 350 -7.82 18.24 -5.43
CA LEU A 350 -7.65 18.71 -4.06
C LEU A 350 -6.57 17.96 -3.26
N ALA A 351 -6.17 16.77 -3.70
CA ALA A 351 -5.04 16.01 -3.16
C ALA A 351 -3.70 16.38 -3.82
N GLY A 352 -3.69 17.34 -4.75
CA GLY A 352 -2.52 17.70 -5.54
C GLY A 352 -2.25 16.76 -6.72
N CYS A 353 -3.24 15.97 -7.17
CA CYS A 353 -3.12 15.26 -8.45
C CYS A 353 -3.11 16.28 -9.60
N ARG A 354 -2.28 16.04 -10.62
CA ARG A 354 -2.01 16.94 -11.76
C ARG A 354 -2.22 16.28 -13.13
N CYS A 355 -2.41 14.96 -13.20
CA CYS A 355 -2.87 14.27 -14.40
C CYS A 355 -4.10 13.43 -14.06
N VAL A 356 -5.22 13.61 -14.79
CA VAL A 356 -6.50 12.90 -14.57
C VAL A 356 -7.03 12.31 -15.87
N GLU A 357 -7.89 11.29 -15.78
CA GLU A 357 -8.36 10.46 -16.89
C GLU A 357 -9.85 10.66 -17.18
N LEU A 358 -10.22 10.74 -18.46
CA LEU A 358 -11.58 10.95 -18.97
C LEU A 358 -11.84 10.01 -20.15
N ASP A 359 -12.50 8.89 -19.88
CA ASP A 359 -12.79 7.85 -20.88
C ASP A 359 -14.13 8.22 -21.55
N CYS A 360 -14.06 8.82 -22.72
CA CYS A 360 -15.17 9.54 -23.34
C CYS A 360 -15.91 8.63 -24.32
N TRP A 361 -17.19 8.35 -24.07
CA TRP A 361 -18.04 7.48 -24.88
C TRP A 361 -19.23 8.24 -25.48
N LYS A 362 -19.70 7.77 -26.64
CA LYS A 362 -20.89 8.31 -27.31
C LYS A 362 -22.11 8.25 -26.38
N GLY A 363 -22.83 9.35 -26.28
CA GLY A 363 -24.07 9.45 -25.52
C GLY A 363 -25.14 8.47 -26.00
N LYS A 364 -25.79 7.79 -25.07
CA LYS A 364 -26.94 6.91 -25.33
C LYS A 364 -28.11 7.73 -25.89
N LEU A 365 -28.82 7.19 -26.87
CA LEU A 365 -30.03 7.82 -27.42
C LEU A 365 -31.14 7.84 -26.34
N PRO A 366 -31.95 8.91 -26.23
CA PRO A 366 -32.12 9.98 -27.22
C PRO A 366 -31.26 11.24 -27.01
N ASP A 367 -30.53 11.38 -25.90
CA ASP A 367 -30.02 12.69 -25.46
C ASP A 367 -28.78 13.20 -26.23
N GLU A 368 -28.08 12.33 -26.96
CA GLU A 368 -26.87 12.63 -27.75
C GLU A 368 -25.77 13.40 -26.98
N GLU A 369 -25.67 13.20 -25.67
CA GLU A 369 -24.75 13.93 -24.80
C GLU A 369 -23.54 13.06 -24.42
N PRO A 370 -22.28 13.49 -24.65
CA PRO A 370 -21.10 12.67 -24.37
C PRO A 370 -20.98 12.31 -22.88
N ILE A 371 -20.65 11.04 -22.62
CA ILE A 371 -20.57 10.47 -21.27
C ILE A 371 -19.15 9.99 -20.95
N ILE A 372 -18.89 9.78 -19.66
CA ILE A 372 -17.69 9.12 -19.14
C ILE A 372 -18.11 7.87 -18.37
N THR A 373 -17.51 6.73 -18.71
CA THR A 373 -17.78 5.39 -18.16
C THR A 373 -16.65 4.43 -18.59
N HIS A 374 -16.49 3.28 -17.93
CA HIS A 374 -15.52 2.27 -18.36
C HIS A 374 -16.18 1.32 -19.37
N GLY A 375 -15.69 1.33 -20.61
CA GLY A 375 -16.34 0.68 -21.76
C GLY A 375 -16.60 -0.81 -21.59
N PHE A 376 -17.77 -1.27 -22.07
CA PHE A 376 -18.20 -2.67 -22.04
C PHE A 376 -18.29 -3.31 -20.63
N THR A 377 -18.36 -2.52 -19.56
CA THR A 377 -18.51 -3.00 -18.18
C THR A 377 -19.88 -2.67 -17.57
N MET A 378 -20.05 -2.95 -16.27
CA MET A 378 -21.23 -2.60 -15.46
C MET A 378 -21.02 -1.34 -14.62
N THR A 379 -20.07 -0.46 -14.96
CA THR A 379 -19.93 0.85 -14.30
C THR A 379 -21.08 1.78 -14.64
N THR A 380 -21.42 2.70 -13.74
CA THR A 380 -22.40 3.76 -14.07
C THR A 380 -21.78 4.81 -14.99
N ASP A 381 -22.61 5.56 -15.71
CA ASP A 381 -22.14 6.68 -16.53
C ASP A 381 -22.25 8.02 -15.78
N ILE A 382 -21.42 9.00 -16.15
CA ILE A 382 -21.61 10.42 -15.80
C ILE A 382 -21.53 11.28 -17.08
N TYR A 383 -22.11 12.47 -17.09
CA TYR A 383 -21.96 13.38 -18.23
C TYR A 383 -20.54 13.96 -18.28
N PHE A 384 -19.95 13.99 -19.47
CA PHE A 384 -18.63 14.60 -19.72
C PHE A 384 -18.58 16.04 -19.22
N LYS A 385 -19.67 16.80 -19.45
CA LYS A 385 -19.83 18.19 -18.99
C LYS A 385 -19.70 18.33 -17.47
N GLU A 386 -20.26 17.42 -16.68
CA GLU A 386 -20.19 17.50 -15.20
C GLU A 386 -18.75 17.29 -14.70
N ALA A 387 -18.00 16.38 -15.33
CA ALA A 387 -16.58 16.17 -15.03
C ALA A 387 -15.74 17.42 -15.38
N ILE A 388 -15.98 18.03 -16.55
CA ILE A 388 -15.30 19.27 -16.96
C ILE A 388 -15.62 20.44 -16.01
N GLU A 389 -16.88 20.60 -15.55
CA GLU A 389 -17.26 21.59 -14.54
C GLU A 389 -16.59 21.31 -13.17
N ALA A 390 -16.49 20.04 -12.76
CA ALA A 390 -15.82 19.64 -11.52
C ALA A 390 -14.30 19.87 -11.54
N ILE A 391 -13.66 19.63 -12.69
CA ILE A 391 -12.24 19.94 -12.94
C ILE A 391 -12.03 21.45 -12.90
N ALA A 392 -12.87 22.24 -13.59
CA ALA A 392 -12.76 23.70 -13.64
C ALA A 392 -12.91 24.35 -12.25
N GLU A 393 -13.76 23.79 -11.38
CA GLU A 393 -13.87 24.22 -9.98
C GLU A 393 -12.59 23.96 -9.17
N SER A 394 -11.95 22.81 -9.38
CA SER A 394 -11.01 22.23 -8.40
C SER A 394 -9.54 22.25 -8.83
N ALA A 395 -9.25 22.42 -10.13
CA ALA A 395 -7.91 22.31 -10.71
C ALA A 395 -6.84 23.11 -9.95
N PHE A 396 -7.14 24.35 -9.57
CA PHE A 396 -6.16 25.26 -8.98
C PHE A 396 -6.45 25.66 -7.52
N LYS A 397 -7.34 24.95 -6.81
CA LYS A 397 -7.66 25.22 -5.39
C LYS A 397 -6.48 25.01 -4.44
N THR A 398 -5.63 24.01 -4.71
CA THR A 398 -4.53 23.59 -3.81
C THR A 398 -3.15 23.68 -4.44
N SER A 399 -3.05 23.59 -5.76
CA SER A 399 -1.79 23.76 -6.52
C SER A 399 -2.01 24.66 -7.73
N PRO A 400 -1.17 25.69 -7.97
CA PRO A 400 -1.27 26.56 -9.14
C PRO A 400 -0.64 25.95 -10.40
N TYR A 401 -0.01 24.77 -10.30
CA TYR A 401 0.76 24.16 -11.38
C TYR A 401 -0.13 23.39 -12.36
N PRO A 402 0.27 23.29 -13.64
CA PRO A 402 -0.60 22.83 -14.73
C PRO A 402 -1.23 21.47 -14.50
N VAL A 403 -2.45 21.32 -15.00
CA VAL A 403 -3.23 20.08 -14.99
C VAL A 403 -3.28 19.49 -16.40
N ILE A 404 -3.12 18.18 -16.52
CA ILE A 404 -3.14 17.43 -17.77
C ILE A 404 -4.36 16.53 -17.77
N LEU A 405 -5.16 16.60 -18.83
CA LEU A 405 -6.33 15.76 -19.02
C LEU A 405 -5.99 14.66 -20.03
N SER A 406 -5.90 13.42 -19.54
CA SER A 406 -5.81 12.21 -20.37
C SER A 406 -7.20 11.86 -20.88
N PHE A 407 -7.48 12.20 -22.14
CA PHE A 407 -8.65 11.67 -22.82
C PHE A 407 -8.30 10.29 -23.35
N GLU A 408 -9.20 9.33 -23.12
CA GLU A 408 -9.30 8.09 -23.87
C GLU A 408 -10.60 8.22 -24.68
N ASN A 409 -10.50 8.37 -26.00
CA ASN A 409 -11.61 8.87 -26.81
C ASN A 409 -12.25 7.75 -27.63
N HIS A 410 -13.52 7.45 -27.36
CA HIS A 410 -14.37 6.53 -28.14
C HIS A 410 -15.59 7.23 -28.75
N VAL A 411 -15.58 8.57 -28.81
CA VAL A 411 -16.67 9.35 -29.39
C VAL A 411 -16.47 9.43 -30.91
N ASP A 412 -16.93 8.41 -31.63
CA ASP A 412 -16.89 8.29 -33.09
C ASP A 412 -17.79 9.30 -33.84
N SER A 413 -18.53 10.15 -33.11
CA SER A 413 -19.41 11.16 -33.70
C SER A 413 -18.74 12.55 -33.75
N PRO A 414 -18.59 13.18 -34.93
CA PRO A 414 -18.10 14.56 -35.05
C PRO A 414 -18.92 15.55 -34.21
N ARG A 415 -20.26 15.40 -34.22
CA ARG A 415 -21.19 16.25 -33.46
C ARG A 415 -20.91 16.22 -31.95
N GLN A 416 -20.55 15.06 -31.40
CA GLN A 416 -20.27 14.93 -29.97
C GLN A 416 -18.81 15.30 -29.63
N GLN A 417 -17.82 15.04 -30.50
CA GLN A 417 -16.47 15.60 -30.32
C GLN A 417 -16.47 17.14 -30.38
N ALA A 418 -17.29 17.75 -31.25
CA ALA A 418 -17.48 19.20 -31.27
C ALA A 418 -18.08 19.73 -29.96
N LYS A 419 -19.14 19.08 -29.41
CA LYS A 419 -19.64 19.37 -28.05
C LYS A 419 -18.54 19.30 -26.98
N MET A 420 -17.70 18.25 -27.00
CA MET A 420 -16.61 18.10 -26.03
C MET A 420 -15.59 19.24 -26.11
N ALA A 421 -15.20 19.63 -27.32
CA ALA A 421 -14.30 20.76 -27.56
C ALA A 421 -14.92 22.10 -27.14
N GLU A 422 -16.21 22.31 -27.42
CA GLU A 422 -16.98 23.47 -26.98
C GLU A 422 -17.04 23.55 -25.45
N TYR A 423 -17.42 22.46 -24.75
CA TYR A 423 -17.46 22.42 -23.29
C TYR A 423 -16.09 22.65 -22.65
N CYS A 424 -15.00 22.15 -23.23
CA CYS A 424 -13.65 22.50 -22.77
C CYS A 424 -13.41 24.01 -22.90
N ARG A 425 -13.69 24.60 -24.07
CA ARG A 425 -13.48 26.05 -24.34
C ARG A 425 -14.34 26.94 -23.45
N MET A 426 -15.63 26.65 -23.32
CA MET A 426 -16.58 27.45 -22.51
C MET A 426 -16.31 27.35 -21.01
N THR A 427 -15.99 26.16 -20.49
CA THR A 427 -15.96 25.91 -19.04
C THR A 427 -14.60 26.22 -18.43
N PHE A 428 -13.51 25.96 -19.16
CA PHE A 428 -12.16 26.32 -18.70
C PHE A 428 -11.76 27.75 -19.08
N GLY A 429 -12.28 28.29 -20.18
CA GLY A 429 -11.94 29.64 -20.66
C GLY A 429 -10.42 29.85 -20.78
N GLU A 430 -9.92 30.91 -20.18
CA GLU A 430 -8.49 31.26 -20.14
C GLU A 430 -7.59 30.21 -19.46
N MET A 431 -8.15 29.25 -18.70
CA MET A 431 -7.37 28.15 -18.14
C MET A 431 -6.98 27.13 -19.21
N LEU A 432 -7.74 26.98 -20.30
CA LEU A 432 -7.40 26.05 -21.37
C LEU A 432 -6.23 26.58 -22.20
N LEU A 433 -5.18 25.77 -22.34
CA LEU A 433 -4.11 26.06 -23.28
C LEU A 433 -4.50 25.54 -24.67
N THR A 434 -5.05 26.42 -25.51
CA THR A 434 -5.44 26.07 -26.90
C THR A 434 -4.25 26.07 -27.85
N GLU A 435 -3.31 27.00 -27.69
CA GLU A 435 -2.18 27.23 -28.60
C GLU A 435 -0.82 27.09 -27.89
N PRO A 436 0.26 26.75 -28.63
CA PRO A 436 1.61 26.72 -28.04
C PRO A 436 2.12 28.12 -27.73
N LEU A 437 2.83 28.26 -26.61
CA LEU A 437 3.53 29.48 -26.20
C LEU A 437 4.62 29.86 -27.23
N GLU A 438 4.72 31.13 -27.59
CA GLU A 438 5.66 31.66 -28.59
C GLU A 438 7.12 31.21 -28.37
N LYS A 439 7.54 31.17 -27.10
CA LYS A 439 8.87 30.76 -26.63
C LYS A 439 9.18 29.26 -26.88
N PHE A 440 8.15 28.43 -27.02
CA PHE A 440 8.25 26.97 -27.13
C PHE A 440 7.40 26.45 -28.30
N PRO A 441 7.73 26.77 -29.57
CA PRO A 441 6.97 26.30 -30.72
C PRO A 441 7.10 24.78 -30.88
N LEU A 442 6.08 24.13 -31.46
CA LEU A 442 5.99 22.68 -31.66
C LEU A 442 6.91 22.21 -32.80
N LYS A 443 8.23 22.31 -32.60
CA LYS A 443 9.29 21.93 -33.55
C LYS A 443 10.29 20.97 -32.91
N PRO A 444 10.96 20.08 -33.68
CA PRO A 444 12.00 19.21 -33.15
C PRO A 444 13.13 19.99 -32.46
N GLY A 445 13.71 19.42 -31.41
CA GLY A 445 14.81 20.01 -30.62
C GLY A 445 14.41 21.10 -29.62
N ILE A 446 13.20 21.66 -29.69
CA ILE A 446 12.67 22.59 -28.69
C ILE A 446 12.25 21.80 -27.43
N PRO A 447 12.61 22.20 -26.21
CA PRO A 447 12.16 21.53 -24.98
C PRO A 447 10.68 21.82 -24.68
N LEU A 448 10.09 21.05 -23.76
CA LEU A 448 8.78 21.40 -23.17
C LEU A 448 8.91 22.70 -22.33
N PRO A 449 7.83 23.49 -22.22
CA PRO A 449 7.76 24.57 -21.23
C PRO A 449 7.92 24.04 -19.79
N SER A 450 8.20 24.94 -18.85
CA SER A 450 8.23 24.59 -17.43
C SER A 450 6.84 24.59 -16.78
N PRO A 451 6.66 23.95 -15.60
CA PRO A 451 5.46 24.11 -14.78
C PRO A 451 5.13 25.56 -14.44
N GLU A 452 6.13 26.43 -14.32
CA GLU A 452 5.94 27.87 -14.05
C GLU A 452 5.53 28.65 -15.33
N ASP A 453 6.08 28.33 -16.51
CA ASP A 453 5.60 28.87 -17.80
C ASP A 453 4.13 28.49 -18.09
N LEU A 454 3.65 27.40 -17.49
CA LEU A 454 2.31 26.81 -17.67
C LEU A 454 1.41 26.96 -16.43
N ARG A 455 1.74 27.88 -15.52
CA ARG A 455 0.98 28.12 -14.28
C ARG A 455 -0.49 28.47 -14.59
N GLY A 456 -1.42 27.82 -13.90
CA GLY A 456 -2.86 28.00 -14.10
C GLY A 456 -3.43 27.45 -15.42
N LYS A 457 -2.66 26.63 -16.16
CA LYS A 457 -3.10 26.08 -17.45
C LYS A 457 -3.52 24.61 -17.38
N ILE A 458 -4.51 24.27 -18.23
CA ILE A 458 -5.05 22.94 -18.46
C ILE A 458 -4.63 22.52 -19.86
N LEU A 459 -3.99 21.34 -19.97
CA LEU A 459 -3.47 20.78 -21.23
C LEU A 459 -4.24 19.50 -21.59
N ILE A 460 -4.59 19.34 -22.85
CA ILE A 460 -5.31 18.17 -23.36
C ILE A 460 -4.34 17.16 -23.97
N LYS A 461 -4.31 15.92 -23.45
CA LYS A 461 -3.85 14.72 -24.17
C LYS A 461 -5.07 14.16 -24.90
N ASN A 462 -5.08 14.26 -26.22
CA ASN A 462 -5.94 13.48 -27.11
C ASN A 462 -5.17 13.25 -28.43
N LYS A 463 -5.60 12.31 -29.27
CA LYS A 463 -5.07 12.18 -30.65
C LYS A 463 -5.18 13.49 -31.43
N LYS A 464 -4.28 13.68 -32.40
CA LYS A 464 -4.19 14.90 -33.22
C LYS A 464 -3.83 14.55 -34.67
N ASN A 465 -4.65 15.03 -35.62
CA ASN A 465 -4.40 14.80 -37.04
C ASN A 465 -3.29 15.71 -37.59
N GLN A 466 -2.55 15.23 -38.60
CA GLN A 466 -1.44 15.97 -39.25
C GLN A 466 -1.89 16.74 -40.51
N PHE A 467 -3.05 17.40 -40.47
CA PHE A 467 -3.53 18.29 -41.52
C PHE A 467 -3.55 19.74 -41.06
N SER A 468 -2.50 20.50 -41.40
CA SER A 468 -2.50 21.97 -41.36
C SER A 468 -1.20 22.56 -41.95
N VAL A 469 -1.05 22.48 -43.27
CA VAL A 469 -0.35 23.51 -44.05
C VAL A 469 -1.43 24.23 -44.85
N PRO A 470 -1.77 25.49 -44.54
CA PRO A 470 -2.76 26.23 -45.31
C PRO A 470 -2.23 26.46 -46.73
N ALA A 471 -2.88 25.88 -47.74
CA ALA A 471 -2.60 26.22 -49.12
C ALA A 471 -2.96 27.71 -49.33
N THR A 472 -2.01 28.50 -49.83
CA THR A 472 -2.28 29.88 -50.22
C THR A 472 -3.34 29.90 -51.32
N PRO A 473 -4.44 30.68 -51.17
CA PRO A 473 -5.56 30.61 -52.10
C PRO A 473 -5.14 31.05 -53.50
N SER A 474 -5.41 30.20 -54.48
CA SER A 474 -5.25 30.50 -55.90
C SER A 474 -6.13 31.70 -56.30
N LYS A 475 -5.56 32.65 -57.03
CA LYS A 475 -6.33 33.69 -57.71
C LYS A 475 -6.63 33.23 -59.14
N GLU A 476 -7.89 33.37 -59.53
CA GLU A 476 -8.33 33.18 -60.92
C GLU A 476 -7.81 34.28 -61.88
N PRO A 477 -7.80 34.03 -63.20
CA PRO A 477 -7.03 34.82 -64.15
C PRO A 477 -7.73 36.10 -64.64
N GLY A 478 -6.93 37.14 -64.84
CA GLY A 478 -7.30 38.36 -65.57
C GLY A 478 -6.06 38.94 -66.28
N GLY A 479 -6.17 39.24 -67.58
CA GLY A 479 -5.01 39.54 -68.43
C GLY A 479 -4.57 41.01 -68.48
N GLY A 480 -3.31 41.23 -68.89
CA GLY A 480 -2.72 42.56 -69.12
C GLY A 480 -1.33 42.43 -69.77
N ALA A 481 -1.20 42.94 -70.99
CA ALA A 481 -0.12 42.67 -71.94
C ALA A 481 1.31 43.16 -71.57
N GLU A 482 2.30 42.60 -72.31
CA GLU A 482 3.65 43.15 -72.60
C GLU A 482 4.69 43.18 -71.45
N ASN A 483 6.02 43.02 -71.67
CA ASN A 483 6.77 42.87 -72.94
C ASN A 483 8.09 42.05 -72.81
N SER A 484 8.65 41.65 -73.96
CA SER A 484 10.05 41.21 -74.24
C SER A 484 10.73 40.05 -73.46
N CYS A 485 11.03 38.96 -74.21
CA CYS A 485 12.23 38.10 -74.07
C CYS A 485 13.29 38.59 -75.12
N PRO A 486 14.61 38.23 -75.11
CA PRO A 486 15.14 36.88 -75.46
C PRO A 486 16.54 36.55 -74.78
N PRO A 487 17.41 35.62 -75.25
CA PRO A 487 17.28 34.15 -75.20
C PRO A 487 18.59 33.36 -74.81
N SER A 488 18.63 32.06 -75.17
CA SER A 488 19.80 31.20 -75.53
C SER A 488 20.72 30.54 -74.46
N ALA A 489 20.30 29.36 -74.01
CA ALA A 489 20.94 28.01 -74.09
C ALA A 489 22.44 27.77 -74.46
N SER A 490 23.06 26.81 -73.75
CA SER A 490 24.02 25.77 -74.23
C SER A 490 24.15 24.66 -73.15
N VAL A 491 23.74 23.39 -73.36
CA VAL A 491 24.41 22.26 -74.06
C VAL A 491 25.52 21.52 -73.26
N GLY A 492 25.32 20.21 -73.05
CA GLY A 492 26.38 19.18 -72.92
C GLY A 492 26.87 18.81 -71.50
N GLU A 493 27.27 17.56 -71.18
CA GLU A 493 27.25 16.27 -71.92
C GLU A 493 27.20 15.08 -70.92
N ASP A 494 26.65 13.93 -71.33
CA ASP A 494 26.68 12.62 -70.61
C ASP A 494 26.95 11.48 -71.62
N PRO A 495 27.99 10.63 -71.42
CA PRO A 495 27.85 9.19 -71.73
C PRO A 495 28.76 8.23 -70.88
N VAL A 496 28.53 6.91 -70.75
CA VAL A 496 27.38 5.99 -71.04
C VAL A 496 27.59 4.63 -70.29
N TRP A 497 26.49 4.09 -69.76
CA TRP A 497 26.06 2.69 -69.45
C TRP A 497 26.98 1.44 -69.61
N ALA A 498 26.82 0.49 -68.67
CA ALA A 498 26.18 -0.84 -68.86
C ALA A 498 26.12 -1.63 -67.51
N GLY A 499 25.07 -2.38 -67.14
CA GLY A 499 23.77 -2.65 -67.76
C GLY A 499 22.75 -3.26 -66.77
N GLU A 500 21.57 -3.67 -67.27
CA GLU A 500 20.38 -4.22 -66.55
C GLU A 500 20.59 -5.63 -65.91
N ASP A 501 19.71 -6.27 -65.12
CA ASP A 501 18.25 -6.18 -64.83
C ASP A 501 17.94 -5.96 -63.32
N GLY A 502 16.72 -5.65 -62.84
CA GLY A 502 15.45 -5.36 -63.52
C GLY A 502 14.23 -5.75 -62.68
N ALA A 503 13.61 -4.80 -61.98
CA ALA A 503 12.32 -4.95 -61.30
C ALA A 503 11.68 -3.56 -61.04
N GLN A 504 10.38 -3.40 -61.32
CA GLN A 504 9.62 -2.23 -60.92
C GLN A 504 9.11 -2.43 -59.48
N PRO A 505 9.17 -1.42 -58.60
CA PRO A 505 8.17 -1.29 -57.55
C PRO A 505 6.88 -0.81 -58.22
N GLU A 506 5.81 -1.60 -58.14
CA GLU A 506 4.48 -1.13 -58.47
C GLU A 506 4.05 -0.11 -57.40
N GLU A 507 3.38 0.96 -57.83
CA GLU A 507 2.70 1.86 -56.89
C GLU A 507 1.44 1.13 -56.44
N GLU A 508 1.49 0.49 -55.26
CA GLU A 508 0.30 -0.08 -54.64
C GLU A 508 -0.72 1.05 -54.40
N GLU A 509 -1.77 1.08 -55.20
CA GLU A 509 -2.97 1.87 -54.92
C GLU A 509 -3.51 1.40 -53.58
N VAL A 510 -3.54 2.31 -52.60
CA VAL A 510 -4.15 2.02 -51.30
C VAL A 510 -5.65 1.93 -51.51
N GLU A 511 -6.16 0.71 -51.68
CA GLU A 511 -7.59 0.44 -51.62
C GLU A 511 -8.14 1.00 -50.30
N GLU A 512 -9.25 1.72 -50.37
CA GLU A 512 -9.95 2.18 -49.17
C GLU A 512 -10.59 0.97 -48.48
N GLU A 513 -9.87 0.33 -47.55
CA GLU A 513 -10.45 -0.62 -46.62
C GLU A 513 -11.58 0.08 -45.84
N GLU A 514 -12.83 -0.16 -46.24
CA GLU A 514 -14.00 0.21 -45.44
C GLU A 514 -13.84 -0.46 -44.07
N GLU A 515 -13.85 0.33 -42.97
CA GLU A 515 -13.78 -0.20 -41.60
C GLU A 515 -15.06 -0.99 -41.26
N GLU A 516 -15.17 -2.22 -41.76
CA GLU A 516 -16.28 -3.12 -41.46
C GLU A 516 -16.20 -3.53 -39.97
N SER A 517 -17.07 -2.92 -39.18
CA SER A 517 -17.24 -3.17 -37.74
C SER A 517 -17.79 -4.58 -37.47
N GLY A 518 -16.98 -5.61 -37.73
CA GLY A 518 -17.37 -7.02 -37.68
C GLY A 518 -16.35 -7.92 -36.95
N ASN A 519 -16.70 -8.31 -35.72
CA ASN A 519 -16.18 -9.49 -35.01
C ASN A 519 -14.64 -9.60 -34.83
N LEU A 520 -14.08 -8.87 -33.85
CA LEU A 520 -12.90 -9.34 -33.12
C LEU A 520 -13.15 -10.75 -32.56
N ASP A 521 -12.15 -11.63 -32.59
CA ASP A 521 -12.30 -12.97 -32.03
C ASP A 521 -12.26 -12.99 -30.49
N GLU A 522 -12.74 -14.09 -29.90
CA GLU A 522 -12.83 -14.26 -28.46
C GLU A 522 -11.47 -14.29 -27.73
N GLU A 523 -10.36 -14.60 -28.41
CA GLU A 523 -9.01 -14.63 -27.83
C GLU A 523 -8.34 -13.26 -27.92
N GLU A 524 -8.52 -12.52 -29.01
CA GLU A 524 -8.07 -11.13 -29.14
C GLU A 524 -8.78 -10.20 -28.14
N LEU A 525 -10.10 -10.34 -27.99
CA LEU A 525 -10.89 -9.64 -26.96
C LEU A 525 -10.36 -9.92 -25.55
N LYS A 526 -10.12 -11.20 -25.20
CA LYS A 526 -9.54 -11.58 -23.89
C LYS A 526 -8.13 -11.04 -23.71
N LYS A 527 -7.32 -11.04 -24.78
CA LYS A 527 -5.94 -10.52 -24.76
C LYS A 527 -5.92 -9.01 -24.53
N MET A 528 -6.71 -8.23 -25.28
CA MET A 528 -6.84 -6.78 -25.07
C MET A 528 -7.32 -6.46 -23.65
N GLN A 529 -8.40 -7.11 -23.19
CA GLN A 529 -8.92 -6.95 -21.82
C GLN A 529 -7.91 -7.32 -20.72
N SER A 530 -6.90 -8.14 -21.02
CA SER A 530 -5.93 -8.60 -20.02
C SER A 530 -4.83 -7.59 -19.67
N ASP A 531 -4.44 -6.74 -20.63
CA ASP A 531 -3.34 -5.77 -20.52
C ASP A 531 -3.80 -4.33 -20.83
N GLU A 532 -4.03 -4.01 -22.11
CA GLU A 532 -4.24 -2.64 -22.60
C GLU A 532 -5.66 -2.09 -22.46
N GLY A 533 -6.66 -2.94 -22.25
CA GLY A 533 -8.03 -2.52 -21.94
C GLY A 533 -8.71 -1.76 -23.08
N THR A 534 -9.59 -0.82 -22.74
CA THR A 534 -10.29 0.03 -23.71
C THR A 534 -9.34 0.96 -24.47
N ALA A 535 -8.16 1.29 -23.92
CA ALA A 535 -7.16 2.15 -24.57
C ALA A 535 -6.68 1.65 -25.94
N GLY A 536 -6.80 0.35 -26.21
CA GLY A 536 -6.55 -0.24 -27.54
C GLY A 536 -7.54 0.20 -28.62
N LEU A 537 -8.71 0.72 -28.22
CA LEU A 537 -9.89 1.02 -29.04
C LEU A 537 -10.20 2.54 -29.14
N GLU A 538 -9.23 3.42 -28.84
CA GLU A 538 -9.39 4.87 -29.09
C GLU A 538 -9.74 5.12 -30.57
N VAL A 539 -10.74 5.93 -30.88
CA VAL A 539 -11.14 6.29 -32.27
C VAL A 539 -10.30 7.44 -32.85
N THR A 540 -10.57 7.84 -34.09
CA THR A 540 -9.94 9.02 -34.73
C THR A 540 -10.47 10.33 -34.12
N ALA A 541 -9.59 11.32 -33.97
CA ALA A 541 -9.97 12.65 -33.49
C ALA A 541 -10.37 13.56 -34.66
N TYR A 542 -11.44 14.34 -34.52
CA TYR A 542 -11.83 15.35 -35.51
C TYR A 542 -11.07 16.68 -35.28
N GLU A 543 -11.32 17.68 -36.12
CA GLU A 543 -10.55 18.94 -36.12
C GLU A 543 -10.71 19.70 -34.80
N GLU A 544 -11.92 19.77 -34.26
CA GLU A 544 -12.28 20.52 -33.07
C GLU A 544 -11.50 20.04 -31.84
N MET A 545 -11.43 18.71 -31.65
CA MET A 545 -10.63 18.11 -30.58
C MET A 545 -9.13 18.13 -30.89
N SER A 546 -8.73 17.88 -32.15
CA SER A 546 -7.33 17.99 -32.58
C SER A 546 -6.76 19.40 -32.37
N SER A 547 -7.58 20.44 -32.49
CA SER A 547 -7.19 21.84 -32.31
C SER A 547 -6.74 22.19 -30.88
N LEU A 548 -7.20 21.43 -29.87
CA LEU A 548 -6.87 21.66 -28.46
C LEU A 548 -5.55 21.01 -28.01
N VAL A 549 -4.96 20.15 -28.84
CA VAL A 549 -3.78 19.36 -28.47
C VAL A 549 -2.50 20.08 -28.93
N ASN A 550 -1.60 20.39 -28.00
CA ASN A 550 -0.32 21.08 -28.26
C ASN A 550 0.90 20.32 -27.73
N TYR A 551 1.23 20.43 -26.43
CA TYR A 551 2.47 19.90 -25.84
C TYR A 551 2.42 18.42 -25.44
N ILE A 552 1.24 17.81 -25.41
CA ILE A 552 1.01 16.45 -24.91
C ILE A 552 0.35 15.61 -26.02
N GLN A 553 1.03 15.44 -27.15
CA GLN A 553 0.52 14.66 -28.30
C GLN A 553 0.79 13.16 -28.11
N PRO A 554 -0.22 12.31 -27.89
CA PRO A 554 -0.05 10.87 -27.80
C PRO A 554 0.25 10.27 -29.17
N THR A 555 1.27 9.43 -29.26
CA THR A 555 1.57 8.63 -30.46
C THR A 555 1.96 7.21 -30.09
N LYS A 556 1.53 6.23 -30.90
CA LYS A 556 1.94 4.82 -30.77
C LYS A 556 3.46 4.71 -30.71
N PHE A 557 3.99 4.08 -29.66
CA PHE A 557 5.42 3.94 -29.46
C PHE A 557 6.00 2.88 -30.42
N ILE A 558 7.10 3.23 -31.10
CA ILE A 558 7.84 2.32 -31.99
C ILE A 558 9.12 1.85 -31.30
N SER A 559 10.07 2.77 -31.09
CA SER A 559 11.30 2.50 -30.34
C SER A 559 11.89 3.77 -29.71
N PHE A 560 12.89 3.61 -28.83
CA PHE A 560 13.61 4.73 -28.24
C PHE A 560 14.50 5.45 -29.27
N GLU A 561 15.09 4.72 -30.21
CA GLU A 561 15.92 5.24 -31.32
C GLU A 561 15.08 6.10 -32.25
N PHE A 562 13.89 5.62 -32.68
CA PHE A 562 12.96 6.39 -33.50
C PHE A 562 12.53 7.68 -32.79
N SER A 563 12.20 7.57 -31.50
CA SER A 563 11.81 8.72 -30.68
C SER A 563 12.94 9.76 -30.54
N ALA A 564 14.19 9.29 -30.41
CA ALA A 564 15.38 10.15 -30.38
C ALA A 564 15.66 10.79 -31.74
N GLN A 565 15.55 10.04 -32.84
CA GLN A 565 15.77 10.52 -34.20
C GLN A 565 14.75 11.60 -34.61
N LYS A 566 13.46 11.43 -34.27
CA LYS A 566 12.43 12.44 -34.53
C LYS A 566 12.58 13.68 -33.64
N ASN A 567 13.19 13.55 -32.45
CA ASN A 567 13.55 14.63 -31.54
C ASN A 567 12.39 15.59 -31.16
N ARG A 568 11.15 15.09 -31.07
CA ARG A 568 9.95 15.86 -30.73
C ARG A 568 9.65 15.73 -29.23
N SER A 569 9.87 16.81 -28.46
CA SER A 569 9.64 16.82 -27.00
C SER A 569 8.15 16.75 -26.61
N TYR A 570 7.30 17.33 -27.46
CA TYR A 570 5.84 17.42 -27.32
C TYR A 570 5.08 16.12 -27.62
N VAL A 571 5.80 15.03 -27.86
CA VAL A 571 5.24 13.69 -28.10
C VAL A 571 5.36 12.85 -26.85
N ILE A 572 4.22 12.37 -26.35
CA ILE A 572 4.08 11.45 -25.20
C ILE A 572 3.77 10.03 -25.69
N SER A 573 4.26 9.03 -24.97
CA SER A 573 3.80 7.64 -25.10
C SER A 573 3.19 7.15 -23.79
N SER A 574 2.07 6.42 -23.89
CA SER A 574 1.41 5.77 -22.76
C SER A 574 1.67 4.26 -22.82
N PHE A 575 1.84 3.62 -21.67
CA PHE A 575 2.21 2.21 -21.55
C PHE A 575 1.46 1.55 -20.39
N THR A 576 1.00 0.31 -20.57
CA THR A 576 0.57 -0.55 -19.46
C THR A 576 1.75 -0.84 -18.53
N GLU A 577 1.48 -1.22 -17.27
CA GLU A 577 2.53 -1.62 -16.34
C GLU A 577 3.40 -2.77 -16.89
N LEU A 578 2.81 -3.70 -17.67
CA LEU A 578 3.52 -4.81 -18.29
C LEU A 578 4.45 -4.32 -19.41
N LYS A 579 3.94 -3.50 -20.34
CA LYS A 579 4.76 -2.96 -21.43
C LYS A 579 5.88 -2.05 -20.93
N ALA A 580 5.59 -1.25 -19.91
CA ALA A 580 6.58 -0.42 -19.24
C ALA A 580 7.64 -1.24 -18.50
N TYR A 581 7.25 -2.34 -17.84
CA TYR A 581 8.19 -3.24 -17.16
C TYR A 581 9.12 -3.96 -18.14
N ASP A 582 8.62 -4.35 -19.32
CA ASP A 582 9.42 -4.94 -20.40
C ASP A 582 10.50 -3.96 -20.91
N LEU A 583 10.10 -2.71 -21.19
CA LEU A 583 11.01 -1.64 -21.62
C LEU A 583 12.04 -1.28 -20.52
N LEU A 584 11.60 -1.21 -19.25
CA LEU A 584 12.46 -1.00 -18.08
C LEU A 584 13.52 -2.11 -17.98
N SER A 585 13.13 -3.37 -18.17
CA SER A 585 13.97 -4.53 -17.95
C SER A 585 14.97 -4.77 -19.10
N LYS A 586 14.57 -4.48 -20.35
CA LYS A 586 15.42 -4.67 -21.55
C LYS A 586 16.27 -3.44 -21.89
N ALA A 587 15.80 -2.23 -21.60
CA ALA A 587 16.32 -0.99 -22.18
C ALA A 587 16.37 0.19 -21.17
N SER A 588 16.68 -0.10 -19.89
CA SER A 588 16.61 0.86 -18.77
C SER A 588 17.24 2.25 -19.04
N VAL A 589 18.45 2.29 -19.59
CA VAL A 589 19.19 3.54 -19.88
C VAL A 589 18.49 4.35 -20.97
N GLN A 590 18.00 3.69 -22.02
CA GLN A 590 17.30 4.34 -23.12
C GLN A 590 15.96 4.91 -22.67
N PHE A 591 15.28 4.25 -21.72
CA PHE A 591 14.04 4.76 -21.12
C PHE A 591 14.31 6.00 -20.27
N VAL A 592 15.39 6.01 -19.47
CA VAL A 592 15.83 7.21 -18.73
C VAL A 592 16.18 8.36 -19.67
N ASP A 593 16.92 8.10 -20.75
CA ASP A 593 17.33 9.13 -21.72
C ASP A 593 16.15 9.64 -22.58
N TYR A 594 15.15 8.81 -22.88
CA TYR A 594 13.87 9.23 -23.45
C TYR A 594 13.15 10.20 -22.48
N ASN A 595 13.06 9.83 -21.20
CA ASN A 595 12.41 10.61 -20.15
C ASN A 595 13.13 11.92 -19.77
N LYS A 596 14.28 12.25 -20.38
CA LYS A 596 14.93 13.58 -20.30
C LYS A 596 14.41 14.59 -21.33
N ARG A 597 13.71 14.11 -22.37
CA ARG A 597 13.24 14.91 -23.52
C ARG A 597 11.72 14.81 -23.72
N GLN A 598 11.14 13.66 -23.42
CA GLN A 598 9.72 13.34 -23.67
C GLN A 598 9.03 12.86 -22.40
N MET A 599 7.70 12.84 -22.43
CA MET A 599 6.87 12.32 -21.36
C MET A 599 6.59 10.82 -21.59
N SER A 600 6.54 10.05 -20.51
CA SER A 600 5.88 8.75 -20.48
C SER A 600 4.76 8.73 -19.45
N ARG A 601 3.64 8.10 -19.82
CA ARG A 601 2.53 7.75 -18.91
C ARG A 601 2.51 6.24 -18.70
N ILE A 602 2.36 5.82 -17.45
CA ILE A 602 2.26 4.40 -17.06
C ILE A 602 0.89 4.21 -16.41
N TYR A 603 0.16 3.16 -16.76
CA TYR A 603 -1.16 2.86 -16.19
C TYR A 603 -1.31 1.37 -15.82
N PRO A 604 -2.23 1.01 -14.89
CA PRO A 604 -2.45 -0.36 -14.47
C PRO A 604 -3.00 -1.24 -15.60
N LYS A 605 -2.66 -2.52 -15.61
CA LYS A 605 -3.18 -3.49 -16.59
C LYS A 605 -4.65 -3.87 -16.34
N GLY A 606 -5.40 -4.16 -17.40
CA GLY A 606 -6.84 -4.48 -17.35
C GLY A 606 -7.24 -5.65 -16.42
N THR A 607 -6.34 -6.62 -16.18
CA THR A 607 -6.57 -7.69 -15.19
C THR A 607 -6.70 -7.23 -13.72
N ARG A 608 -6.49 -5.94 -13.40
CA ARG A 608 -6.69 -5.36 -12.05
C ARG A 608 -8.13 -4.86 -11.84
N MET A 609 -9.09 -5.77 -12.03
CA MET A 609 -10.52 -5.47 -11.93
C MET A 609 -10.95 -4.96 -10.54
N ASP A 610 -10.16 -5.26 -9.51
CA ASP A 610 -10.31 -4.79 -8.12
C ASP A 610 -9.80 -3.36 -7.89
N SER A 611 -9.31 -2.68 -8.93
CA SER A 611 -8.63 -1.38 -8.85
C SER A 611 -7.37 -1.38 -7.99
N SER A 612 -6.72 -2.53 -7.77
CA SER A 612 -5.40 -2.59 -7.12
C SER A 612 -4.33 -1.81 -7.89
N ASN A 613 -3.27 -1.37 -7.21
CA ASN A 613 -2.17 -0.63 -7.82
C ASN A 613 -0.90 -1.47 -8.01
N TYR A 614 0.01 -0.97 -8.85
CA TYR A 614 1.39 -1.42 -8.97
C TYR A 614 2.32 -0.48 -8.17
N MET A 615 3.51 -0.94 -7.77
CA MET A 615 4.46 -0.09 -7.03
C MET A 615 5.10 0.98 -7.94
N PRO A 616 4.84 2.29 -7.76
CA PRO A 616 5.23 3.33 -8.71
C PRO A 616 6.75 3.57 -8.78
N GLN A 617 7.47 3.26 -7.70
CA GLN A 617 8.91 3.44 -7.57
C GLN A 617 9.72 2.89 -8.76
N MET A 618 9.35 1.74 -9.33
CA MET A 618 10.12 1.15 -10.43
C MET A 618 10.11 2.00 -11.71
N PHE A 619 9.04 2.76 -11.93
CA PHE A 619 8.89 3.65 -13.07
C PHE A 619 9.46 5.05 -12.78
N TRP A 620 9.34 5.55 -11.55
CA TRP A 620 10.09 6.74 -11.12
C TRP A 620 11.61 6.51 -11.21
N ASN A 621 12.10 5.30 -10.93
CA ASN A 621 13.50 4.91 -11.12
C ASN A 621 13.94 4.93 -12.60
N ALA A 622 13.01 4.81 -13.56
CA ALA A 622 13.25 5.02 -15.00
C ALA A 622 13.02 6.48 -15.45
N GLY A 623 12.66 7.38 -14.52
CA GLY A 623 12.38 8.78 -14.80
C GLY A 623 10.99 9.04 -15.39
N CYS A 624 10.10 8.05 -15.43
CA CYS A 624 8.75 8.19 -15.96
C CYS A 624 7.95 9.20 -15.13
N GLN A 625 7.28 10.13 -15.81
CA GLN A 625 6.70 11.30 -15.14
C GLN A 625 5.28 11.06 -14.67
N MET A 626 4.40 10.55 -15.54
CA MET A 626 2.98 10.35 -15.24
C MET A 626 2.71 8.89 -14.86
N VAL A 627 3.11 8.51 -13.64
CA VAL A 627 2.89 7.14 -13.12
C VAL A 627 1.50 7.09 -12.49
N ALA A 628 0.51 6.68 -13.27
CA ALA A 628 -0.91 6.81 -12.96
C ALA A 628 -1.46 5.65 -12.13
N LEU A 629 -2.19 5.98 -11.07
CA LEU A 629 -2.69 5.04 -10.06
C LEU A 629 -4.21 5.23 -9.79
N ASN A 630 -4.86 4.19 -9.26
CA ASN A 630 -6.27 4.17 -8.85
C ASN A 630 -6.42 4.84 -7.47
N PHE A 631 -6.87 6.10 -7.45
CA PHE A 631 -6.96 6.95 -6.23
C PHE A 631 -8.05 6.52 -5.23
N GLN A 632 -9.02 5.72 -5.64
CA GLN A 632 -10.00 5.09 -4.77
C GLN A 632 -9.39 3.98 -3.88
N THR A 633 -8.25 3.41 -4.30
CA THR A 633 -7.63 2.26 -3.62
C THR A 633 -6.45 2.73 -2.77
N MET A 634 -6.65 2.89 -1.46
CA MET A 634 -5.63 3.36 -0.50
C MET A 634 -4.62 2.26 -0.07
N ASP A 635 -4.13 1.50 -1.05
CA ASP A 635 -3.14 0.44 -0.88
C ASP A 635 -1.70 0.98 -0.73
N LEU A 636 -0.71 0.09 -0.65
CA LEU A 636 0.69 0.47 -0.40
C LEU A 636 1.29 1.42 -1.47
N PRO A 637 1.06 1.21 -2.78
CA PRO A 637 1.33 2.21 -3.81
C PRO A 637 0.72 3.59 -3.54
N MET A 638 -0.57 3.66 -3.19
CA MET A 638 -1.25 4.94 -2.98
C MET A 638 -0.78 5.63 -1.70
N GLN A 639 -0.50 4.87 -0.63
CA GLN A 639 0.19 5.35 0.58
C GLN A 639 1.53 6.02 0.23
N GLN A 640 2.34 5.39 -0.62
CA GLN A 640 3.61 5.97 -1.07
C GLN A 640 3.38 7.24 -1.90
N ASN A 641 2.42 7.23 -2.82
CA ASN A 641 2.11 8.37 -3.69
C ASN A 641 1.64 9.60 -2.90
N MET A 642 0.66 9.41 -2.01
CA MET A 642 0.08 10.46 -1.16
C MET A 642 1.09 11.06 -0.17
N ALA A 643 2.07 10.29 0.29
CA ALA A 643 3.12 10.76 1.17
C ALA A 643 4.28 11.47 0.43
N LEU A 644 4.62 11.04 -0.79
CA LEU A 644 5.64 11.73 -1.59
C LEU A 644 5.16 13.09 -2.09
N PHE A 645 3.95 13.16 -2.65
CA PHE A 645 3.38 14.40 -3.17
C PHE A 645 2.80 15.33 -2.08
N GLU A 646 2.99 15.02 -0.80
CA GLU A 646 2.85 15.99 0.31
C GLU A 646 3.97 17.05 0.27
N PHE A 647 5.18 16.64 -0.15
CA PHE A 647 6.36 17.52 -0.23
C PHE A 647 6.27 18.51 -1.41
N ASN A 648 7.14 19.51 -1.40
CA ASN A 648 7.13 20.62 -2.36
C ASN A 648 5.77 21.37 -2.41
N GLY A 649 5.14 21.57 -1.24
CA GLY A 649 3.92 22.38 -1.07
C GLY A 649 2.63 21.75 -1.57
N GLN A 650 2.52 20.41 -1.60
CA GLN A 650 1.44 19.67 -2.27
C GLN A 650 1.19 20.10 -3.73
N SER A 651 2.25 20.58 -4.41
CA SER A 651 2.18 21.07 -5.80
C SER A 651 1.80 19.99 -6.82
N GLY A 652 2.00 18.72 -6.48
CA GLY A 652 1.84 17.58 -7.40
C GLY A 652 3.00 17.40 -8.39
N TYR A 653 4.08 18.18 -8.22
CA TYR A 653 5.28 18.16 -9.04
C TYR A 653 6.52 18.00 -8.15
N LEU A 654 7.33 16.98 -8.42
CA LEU A 654 8.61 16.72 -7.74
C LEU A 654 9.73 16.67 -8.78
N LEU A 655 10.70 17.57 -8.68
CA LEU A 655 11.84 17.63 -9.60
C LEU A 655 12.66 16.33 -9.52
N LYS A 656 12.99 15.73 -10.66
CA LYS A 656 13.79 14.49 -10.72
C LYS A 656 15.25 14.74 -10.37
N HIS A 657 15.94 13.68 -9.92
CA HIS A 657 17.38 13.73 -9.66
C HIS A 657 18.19 14.20 -10.88
N GLU A 658 19.30 14.91 -10.63
CA GLU A 658 20.09 15.61 -11.63
C GLU A 658 20.46 14.74 -12.85
N PHE A 659 20.91 13.50 -12.64
CA PHE A 659 21.31 12.59 -13.73
C PHE A 659 20.12 11.99 -14.52
N MET A 660 18.89 12.19 -14.03
CA MET A 660 17.64 11.88 -14.74
C MET A 660 17.09 13.09 -15.53
N ARG A 661 17.86 14.17 -15.59
CA ARG A 661 17.59 15.43 -16.30
C ARG A 661 18.73 15.82 -17.26
N ARG A 662 19.98 15.69 -16.81
CA ARG A 662 21.19 16.06 -17.56
C ARG A 662 21.40 15.19 -18.83
N PRO A 663 21.59 15.80 -20.01
CA PRO A 663 21.84 15.06 -21.25
C PRO A 663 23.25 14.45 -21.30
N ASP A 664 24.24 15.01 -20.58
CA ASP A 664 25.64 14.57 -20.60
C ASP A 664 25.94 13.38 -19.65
N LYS A 665 24.93 12.91 -18.90
CA LYS A 665 25.07 11.83 -17.91
C LYS A 665 24.07 10.72 -18.14
N GLN A 666 24.51 9.62 -18.77
CA GLN A 666 23.73 8.38 -18.77
C GLN A 666 23.56 7.84 -17.35
N PHE A 667 22.39 7.28 -17.07
CA PHE A 667 22.04 6.71 -15.77
C PHE A 667 21.33 5.37 -15.96
N ASN A 668 21.78 4.35 -15.22
CA ASN A 668 21.12 3.04 -15.16
C ASN A 668 20.66 2.77 -13.71
N PRO A 669 19.35 2.69 -13.43
CA PRO A 669 18.87 2.43 -12.07
C PRO A 669 19.32 1.06 -11.52
N PHE A 670 19.71 0.11 -12.37
CA PHE A 670 20.16 -1.22 -11.95
C PHE A 670 21.68 -1.34 -11.70
N SER A 671 22.51 -0.35 -12.06
CA SER A 671 23.98 -0.48 -11.98
C SER A 671 24.66 0.81 -11.51
N VAL A 672 24.31 1.27 -10.32
CA VAL A 672 24.70 2.56 -9.74
C VAL A 672 26.09 2.55 -9.08
N ASP A 673 26.72 1.38 -8.88
CA ASP A 673 28.02 1.19 -8.23
C ASP A 673 29.24 1.85 -8.92
N ARG A 674 29.04 2.62 -9.99
CA ARG A 674 30.09 3.32 -10.76
C ARG A 674 29.85 4.83 -10.88
N ILE A 675 28.94 5.40 -10.09
CA ILE A 675 28.62 6.83 -10.15
C ILE A 675 29.40 7.57 -9.05
N ASP A 676 30.66 7.89 -9.36
CA ASP A 676 31.68 8.49 -8.45
C ASP A 676 31.29 9.83 -7.77
N VAL A 677 30.11 10.37 -8.07
CA VAL A 677 29.62 11.70 -7.68
C VAL A 677 28.36 11.69 -6.81
N VAL A 678 27.78 10.53 -6.48
CA VAL A 678 26.69 10.45 -5.49
C VAL A 678 27.25 10.06 -4.12
N VAL A 679 26.92 10.85 -3.10
CA VAL A 679 27.18 10.48 -1.70
C VAL A 679 26.08 9.53 -1.22
N ALA A 680 26.38 8.24 -1.23
CA ALA A 680 25.54 7.23 -0.60
C ALA A 680 25.40 7.47 0.92
N THR A 681 24.29 7.04 1.53
CA THR A 681 23.99 7.26 2.96
C THR A 681 23.72 5.93 3.66
N THR A 682 24.21 5.78 4.88
CA THR A 682 23.69 4.79 5.83
C THR A 682 22.57 5.42 6.66
N LEU A 683 21.44 4.73 6.76
CA LEU A 683 20.37 5.05 7.72
C LEU A 683 20.31 3.94 8.78
N SER A 684 20.28 4.34 10.05
CA SER A 684 19.87 3.47 11.16
C SER A 684 18.59 4.01 11.79
N ILE A 685 17.61 3.15 12.06
CA ILE A 685 16.40 3.48 12.82
C ILE A 685 16.16 2.49 13.95
N THR A 686 16.11 2.99 15.19
CA THR A 686 15.69 2.24 16.37
C THR A 686 14.24 2.61 16.70
N VAL A 687 13.34 1.63 16.70
CA VAL A 687 11.95 1.81 17.16
C VAL A 687 11.91 1.55 18.67
N ILE A 688 11.71 2.60 19.47
CA ILE A 688 11.88 2.53 20.94
C ILE A 688 10.53 2.30 21.64
N SER A 689 9.52 3.10 21.32
CA SER A 689 8.19 3.00 21.95
C SER A 689 7.08 3.57 21.07
N GLY A 690 5.84 3.30 21.47
CA GLY A 690 4.64 3.91 20.89
C GLY A 690 3.79 4.56 21.97
N GLN A 691 2.88 5.46 21.57
CA GLN A 691 1.96 6.14 22.48
C GLN A 691 0.55 6.18 21.87
N PHE A 692 -0.45 5.76 22.65
CA PHE A 692 -1.88 5.77 22.30
C PHE A 692 -2.21 5.19 20.91
N LEU A 693 -1.68 3.99 20.62
CA LEU A 693 -1.68 3.42 19.27
C LEU A 693 -3.03 2.89 18.78
N SER A 694 -3.89 2.44 19.70
CA SER A 694 -5.19 1.83 19.39
C SER A 694 -6.21 2.21 20.47
N ASP A 695 -7.50 2.16 20.12
CA ASP A 695 -8.62 2.44 21.01
C ASP A 695 -8.86 1.33 22.05
N ARG A 696 -8.25 0.16 21.82
CA ARG A 696 -8.38 -1.05 22.63
C ARG A 696 -7.01 -1.53 23.13
N SER A 697 -7.01 -2.22 24.28
CA SER A 697 -5.84 -2.97 24.74
C SER A 697 -5.59 -4.18 23.84
N VAL A 698 -4.59 -4.09 22.97
CA VAL A 698 -4.19 -5.10 21.98
C VAL A 698 -2.68 -5.06 21.79
N ARG A 699 -2.09 -6.18 21.36
CA ARG A 699 -0.65 -6.22 21.04
C ARG A 699 -0.38 -5.56 19.70
N THR A 700 0.74 -4.86 19.60
CA THR A 700 1.13 -4.09 18.41
C THR A 700 2.59 -4.37 18.02
N TYR A 701 2.92 -4.15 16.76
CA TYR A 701 4.29 -4.20 16.24
C TYR A 701 4.48 -3.16 15.14
N VAL A 702 5.74 -2.89 14.80
CA VAL A 702 6.11 -1.88 13.80
C VAL A 702 6.89 -2.55 12.67
N GLU A 703 6.51 -2.26 11.43
CA GLU A 703 7.23 -2.62 10.21
C GLU A 703 8.00 -1.42 9.67
N VAL A 704 9.22 -1.67 9.19
CA VAL A 704 10.09 -0.66 8.59
C VAL A 704 10.67 -1.20 7.29
N GLU A 705 10.51 -0.45 6.21
CA GLU A 705 11.00 -0.81 4.88
C GLU A 705 11.46 0.42 4.09
N LEU A 706 12.28 0.20 3.06
CA LEU A 706 12.88 1.26 2.24
C LEU A 706 12.45 1.09 0.77
N PHE A 707 11.81 2.12 0.23
CA PHE A 707 11.59 2.26 -1.21
C PHE A 707 12.74 3.07 -1.83
N GLY A 708 13.04 2.81 -3.10
CA GLY A 708 14.21 3.36 -3.79
C GLY A 708 14.61 2.53 -5.01
N LEU A 709 15.86 2.66 -5.43
CA LEU A 709 16.46 1.94 -6.55
C LEU A 709 16.51 0.42 -6.33
N PRO A 710 16.57 -0.42 -7.38
CA PRO A 710 16.72 -1.87 -7.26
C PRO A 710 17.85 -2.32 -6.31
N GLY A 711 19.00 -1.63 -6.33
CA GLY A 711 20.15 -1.91 -5.46
C GLY A 711 20.08 -1.35 -4.03
N ASP A 712 19.09 -0.52 -3.69
CA ASP A 712 18.93 -0.04 -2.31
C ASP A 712 18.47 -1.18 -1.37
N PRO A 713 18.84 -1.19 -0.07
CA PRO A 713 18.64 -2.34 0.80
C PRO A 713 17.15 -2.74 0.97
N LYS A 714 16.75 -3.87 0.35
CA LYS A 714 15.35 -4.37 0.31
C LYS A 714 14.89 -5.11 1.56
N ARG A 715 15.66 -5.09 2.65
CA ARG A 715 15.31 -5.82 3.87
C ARG A 715 14.15 -5.14 4.59
N ARG A 716 13.01 -5.81 4.65
CA ARG A 716 11.91 -5.47 5.55
C ARG A 716 12.29 -5.85 6.98
N TYR A 717 12.18 -4.90 7.89
CA TYR A 717 12.36 -5.10 9.33
C TYR A 717 11.01 -5.09 10.04
N ARG A 718 10.91 -5.86 11.12
CA ARG A 718 9.72 -5.92 11.98
C ARG A 718 10.17 -6.00 13.44
N THR A 719 9.55 -5.21 14.32
CA THR A 719 9.72 -5.40 15.76
C THR A 719 9.05 -6.70 16.21
N LYS A 720 9.38 -7.20 17.39
CA LYS A 720 8.53 -8.17 18.09
C LYS A 720 7.17 -7.52 18.39
N LEU A 721 6.15 -8.36 18.56
CA LEU A 721 4.88 -7.94 19.16
C LEU A 721 5.11 -7.43 20.58
N SER A 722 4.40 -6.36 20.95
CA SER A 722 4.55 -5.68 22.24
C SER A 722 4.50 -6.66 23.44
N PRO A 723 5.26 -6.42 24.52
CA PRO A 723 5.37 -7.37 25.64
C PRO A 723 4.04 -7.74 26.31
N SER A 724 3.06 -6.84 26.23
CA SER A 724 1.68 -7.04 26.67
C SER A 724 0.71 -6.36 25.70
N ALA A 725 -0.60 -6.51 25.94
CA ALA A 725 -1.66 -5.82 25.21
C ALA A 725 -1.79 -4.32 25.56
N ASN A 726 -0.75 -3.71 26.13
CA ASN A 726 -0.69 -2.27 26.42
C ASN A 726 -0.47 -1.48 25.12
N SER A 727 -1.52 -0.87 24.59
CA SER A 727 -1.48 0.04 23.44
C SER A 727 -1.29 1.52 23.83
N ILE A 728 -1.34 1.86 25.13
CA ILE A 728 -1.15 3.23 25.64
C ILE A 728 0.32 3.65 25.60
N ASN A 729 1.23 2.77 26.04
CA ASN A 729 2.68 2.99 26.01
C ASN A 729 3.48 1.68 25.88
N PRO A 730 3.39 0.95 24.76
CA PRO A 730 4.29 -0.17 24.48
C PRO A 730 5.72 0.35 24.28
N VAL A 731 6.69 -0.38 24.83
CA VAL A 731 8.13 -0.15 24.64
C VAL A 731 8.72 -1.39 23.99
N TRP A 732 9.48 -1.19 22.91
CA TRP A 732 10.19 -2.23 22.17
C TRP A 732 11.69 -1.98 22.32
N LYS A 733 12.37 -2.83 23.10
CA LYS A 733 13.85 -2.82 23.19
C LYS A 733 14.42 -3.65 22.05
N GLU A 734 14.37 -3.09 20.84
CA GLU A 734 14.93 -3.70 19.62
C GLU A 734 16.26 -3.05 19.23
N GLU A 735 17.10 -3.82 18.56
CA GLU A 735 18.34 -3.31 17.96
C GLU A 735 18.05 -2.39 16.76
N PRO A 736 18.97 -1.46 16.41
CA PRO A 736 18.80 -0.59 15.26
C PRO A 736 18.59 -1.36 13.95
N PHE A 737 17.57 -0.97 13.18
CA PHE A 737 17.36 -1.45 11.82
C PHE A 737 18.25 -0.62 10.87
N VAL A 738 19.26 -1.27 10.28
CA VAL A 738 20.31 -0.59 9.49
C VAL A 738 20.13 -0.83 8.00
N PHE A 739 19.94 0.26 7.25
CA PHE A 739 19.97 0.32 5.79
C PHE A 739 21.35 0.86 5.39
N GLU A 740 22.31 -0.06 5.23
CA GLU A 740 23.74 0.25 5.22
C GLU A 740 24.19 1.18 4.07
N LYS A 741 23.79 0.86 2.84
CA LYS A 741 24.24 1.52 1.61
C LYS A 741 23.04 1.97 0.77
N ILE A 742 22.41 3.08 1.15
CA ILE A 742 21.39 3.74 0.31
C ILE A 742 22.14 4.50 -0.78
N LEU A 743 21.97 4.05 -2.03
CA LEU A 743 22.75 4.47 -3.21
C LEU A 743 22.41 5.89 -3.64
N MET A 744 21.12 6.24 -3.69
CA MET A 744 20.65 7.56 -4.08
C MET A 744 19.56 8.06 -3.12
N PRO A 745 19.94 8.71 -2.00
CA PRO A 745 19.00 9.15 -0.95
C PRO A 745 17.85 10.04 -1.42
N GLU A 746 18.01 10.75 -2.54
CA GLU A 746 16.96 11.58 -3.15
C GLU A 746 15.81 10.77 -3.76
N LEU A 747 16.10 9.58 -4.30
CA LEU A 747 15.10 8.68 -4.89
C LEU A 747 14.53 7.68 -3.86
N ALA A 748 15.06 7.69 -2.64
CA ALA A 748 14.75 6.73 -1.59
C ALA A 748 13.76 7.31 -0.55
N SER A 749 12.94 6.44 0.04
CA SER A 749 11.96 6.81 1.07
C SER A 749 11.80 5.71 2.11
N LEU A 750 11.86 6.10 3.38
CA LEU A 750 11.65 5.24 4.54
C LEU A 750 10.15 5.14 4.83
N ARG A 751 9.61 3.93 4.90
CA ARG A 751 8.27 3.64 5.44
C ARG A 751 8.39 3.08 6.86
N VAL A 752 7.59 3.62 7.76
CA VAL A 752 7.37 3.11 9.12
C VAL A 752 5.86 2.92 9.31
N ALA A 753 5.40 1.68 9.53
CA ALA A 753 3.98 1.36 9.66
C ALA A 753 3.70 0.58 10.94
N VAL A 754 2.61 0.91 11.63
CA VAL A 754 2.20 0.28 12.89
C VAL A 754 0.95 -0.57 12.66
N LEU A 755 0.98 -1.80 13.17
CA LEU A 755 -0.10 -2.78 13.03
C LEU A 755 -0.43 -3.45 14.36
N GLU A 756 -1.69 -3.88 14.50
CA GLU A 756 -2.12 -4.79 15.56
C GLU A 756 -1.73 -6.24 15.26
N GLU A 757 -1.70 -7.08 16.30
CA GLU A 757 -1.66 -8.53 16.21
C GLU A 757 -2.81 -9.04 15.32
N GLY A 758 -2.47 -9.65 14.17
CA GLY A 758 -3.43 -9.95 13.09
C GLY A 758 -3.31 -9.06 11.85
N ASN A 759 -2.30 -8.20 11.78
CA ASN A 759 -1.94 -7.35 10.62
C ASN A 759 -3.00 -6.27 10.29
N LYS A 760 -3.84 -5.86 11.23
CA LYS A 760 -4.71 -4.69 11.05
C LYS A 760 -3.86 -3.41 11.13
N PHE A 761 -3.99 -2.55 10.14
CA PHE A 761 -3.34 -1.23 10.10
C PHE A 761 -3.83 -0.32 11.25
N LEU A 762 -2.93 0.51 11.78
CA LEU A 762 -3.23 1.57 12.76
C LEU A 762 -2.77 2.97 12.32
N GLY A 763 -1.75 3.04 11.46
CA GLY A 763 -1.15 4.29 11.00
C GLY A 763 0.27 4.08 10.51
N HIS A 764 0.77 5.02 9.70
CA HIS A 764 2.10 4.96 9.13
C HIS A 764 2.72 6.34 8.92
N ARG A 765 3.99 6.39 8.52
CA ARG A 765 4.58 7.50 7.78
C ARG A 765 5.48 6.96 6.67
N ILE A 766 5.55 7.68 5.56
CA ILE A 766 6.55 7.51 4.50
C ILE A 766 7.27 8.85 4.36
N ILE A 767 8.60 8.84 4.35
CA ILE A 767 9.43 10.05 4.38
C ILE A 767 10.63 9.89 3.44
N PRO A 768 10.88 10.83 2.51
CA PRO A 768 12.12 10.87 1.71
C PRO A 768 13.37 10.94 2.58
N ILE A 769 14.44 10.23 2.22
CA ILE A 769 15.67 10.20 3.05
C ILE A 769 16.32 11.59 3.15
N ASN A 770 16.17 12.43 2.12
CA ASN A 770 16.60 13.84 2.11
C ASN A 770 15.75 14.77 3.00
N ALA A 771 14.62 14.32 3.55
CA ALA A 771 13.74 15.10 4.43
C ALA A 771 13.81 14.68 5.91
N LEU A 772 14.36 13.50 6.23
CA LEU A 772 14.55 13.02 7.60
C LEU A 772 15.55 13.91 8.38
N ASN A 773 15.36 14.00 9.69
CA ASN A 773 16.33 14.58 10.63
C ASN A 773 16.85 13.49 11.58
N SER A 774 18.14 13.54 11.93
CA SER A 774 18.74 12.61 12.90
C SER A 774 18.34 12.95 14.35
N GLY A 775 18.41 11.97 15.25
CA GLY A 775 18.15 12.11 16.68
C GLY A 775 16.93 11.34 17.18
N TYR A 776 16.58 11.58 18.44
CA TYR A 776 15.38 11.07 19.09
C TYR A 776 14.16 11.89 18.66
N HIS A 777 13.18 11.28 18.03
CA HIS A 777 12.04 11.97 17.41
C HIS A 777 10.70 11.33 17.74
N HIS A 778 9.67 12.16 17.87
CA HIS A 778 8.28 11.73 17.97
C HIS A 778 7.64 11.72 16.58
N LEU A 779 7.46 10.53 16.02
CA LEU A 779 6.86 10.28 14.72
C LEU A 779 5.34 10.16 14.87
N CYS A 780 4.61 11.26 14.63
CA CYS A 780 3.14 11.24 14.57
C CYS A 780 2.68 10.48 13.33
N LEU A 781 1.75 9.54 13.49
CA LEU A 781 1.31 8.65 12.41
C LEU A 781 0.17 9.27 11.59
N HIS A 782 0.11 8.90 10.32
CA HIS A 782 -0.94 9.29 9.38
C HIS A 782 -1.74 8.05 8.91
N SER A 783 -2.98 8.27 8.48
CA SER A 783 -3.83 7.28 7.81
C SER A 783 -3.23 6.79 6.49
N GLU A 784 -3.88 5.80 5.88
CA GLU A 784 -3.60 5.28 4.55
C GLU A 784 -3.64 6.40 3.48
N SER A 785 -4.58 7.34 3.63
CA SER A 785 -4.75 8.55 2.82
C SER A 785 -3.82 9.72 3.17
N ASN A 786 -2.81 9.46 4.02
CA ASN A 786 -1.84 10.43 4.55
C ASN A 786 -2.42 11.59 5.39
N LEU A 787 -3.62 11.44 5.99
CA LEU A 787 -4.15 12.41 6.96
C LEU A 787 -3.58 12.18 8.38
N PRO A 788 -3.31 13.24 9.16
CA PRO A 788 -2.66 13.12 10.47
C PRO A 788 -3.58 12.55 11.55
N LEU A 789 -3.13 11.48 12.22
CA LEU A 789 -3.85 10.86 13.33
C LEU A 789 -3.44 11.53 14.65
N THR A 790 -4.40 12.09 15.37
CA THR A 790 -4.12 12.92 16.57
C THR A 790 -3.63 12.09 17.77
N MET A 791 -4.14 10.87 17.95
CA MET A 791 -3.78 10.00 19.08
C MET A 791 -2.44 9.26 18.90
N PRO A 792 -2.21 8.46 17.85
CA PRO A 792 -1.07 7.54 17.80
C PRO A 792 0.24 8.21 17.36
N ALA A 793 1.32 7.89 18.09
CA ALA A 793 2.68 8.27 17.69
C ALA A 793 3.69 7.18 18.06
N LEU A 794 4.82 7.15 17.35
CA LEU A 794 6.01 6.42 17.77
C LEU A 794 7.06 7.36 18.37
N PHE A 795 7.97 6.80 19.16
CA PHE A 795 9.22 7.42 19.54
C PHE A 795 10.37 6.57 18.99
N VAL A 796 11.23 7.20 18.18
CA VAL A 796 12.28 6.53 17.41
C VAL A 796 13.60 7.27 17.59
N PHE A 797 14.73 6.56 17.40
CA PHE A 797 16.03 7.18 17.19
C PHE A 797 16.47 6.97 15.74
N LEU A 798 16.87 8.06 15.08
CA LEU A 798 17.35 8.08 13.70
C LEU A 798 18.83 8.49 13.67
N GLU A 799 19.65 7.76 12.92
CA GLU A 799 21.03 8.15 12.64
C GLU A 799 21.26 8.07 11.13
N LEU A 800 21.48 9.22 10.49
CA LEU A 800 21.89 9.31 9.09
C LEU A 800 23.36 9.72 9.03
N LYS A 801 24.15 9.04 8.22
CA LYS A 801 25.58 9.31 8.00
C LYS A 801 25.95 9.00 6.57
N ASP A 802 26.98 9.66 6.05
CA ASP A 802 27.53 9.33 4.74
C ASP A 802 28.10 7.89 4.77
N TYR A 803 27.86 7.13 3.71
CA TYR A 803 28.36 5.76 3.59
C TYR A 803 29.86 5.77 3.29
N VAL A 804 30.65 5.22 4.22
CA VAL A 804 32.09 5.04 4.08
C VAL A 804 32.36 3.54 4.08
N PRO A 805 32.87 2.94 2.98
CA PRO A 805 33.27 1.54 2.99
C PRO A 805 34.42 1.32 3.98
N ASP A 806 34.43 0.17 4.68
CA ASP A 806 35.40 -0.12 5.74
C ASP A 806 36.87 0.06 5.29
N THR A 807 37.17 -0.23 4.03
CA THR A 807 38.50 -0.04 3.41
C THR A 807 39.01 1.40 3.41
N TRP A 808 38.13 2.39 3.59
CA TRP A 808 38.44 3.82 3.60
C TRP A 808 38.18 4.48 4.96
N ALA A 809 37.71 3.75 5.97
CA ALA A 809 37.31 4.30 7.27
C ALA A 809 38.44 5.08 7.97
N ASP A 810 39.66 4.51 8.04
CA ASP A 810 40.83 5.16 8.64
C ASP A 810 41.23 6.45 7.88
N LEU A 811 41.14 6.44 6.54
CA LEU A 811 41.43 7.62 5.73
C LEU A 811 40.39 8.72 5.98
N THR A 812 39.11 8.39 6.04
CA THR A 812 38.04 9.35 6.31
C THR A 812 38.16 9.95 7.72
N VAL A 813 38.55 9.16 8.73
CA VAL A 813 38.86 9.68 10.08
C VAL A 813 40.07 10.62 10.07
N ALA A 814 41.10 10.33 9.28
CA ALA A 814 42.25 11.20 9.11
C ALA A 814 41.89 12.53 8.39
N LEU A 815 41.06 12.48 7.34
CA LEU A 815 40.57 13.65 6.61
C LEU A 815 39.62 14.52 7.45
N ALA A 816 38.78 13.90 8.28
CA ALA A 816 37.84 14.62 9.15
C ALA A 816 38.54 15.33 10.33
N ASN A 817 39.74 14.89 10.74
CA ASN A 817 40.54 15.57 11.76
C ASN A 817 42.06 15.38 11.55
N PRO A 818 42.67 16.07 10.57
CA PRO A 818 44.08 15.88 10.23
C PRO A 818 45.00 16.30 11.37
N ILE A 819 44.64 17.34 12.14
CA ILE A 819 45.43 17.81 13.29
C ILE A 819 45.54 16.71 14.36
N LYS A 820 44.45 15.99 14.65
CA LYS A 820 44.46 14.85 15.58
C LYS A 820 45.25 13.67 15.01
N PHE A 821 45.16 13.41 13.71
CA PHE A 821 45.92 12.34 13.05
C PHE A 821 47.44 12.60 13.09
N PHE A 822 47.88 13.76 12.60
CA PHE A 822 49.29 14.15 12.60
C PHE A 822 49.84 14.26 14.02
N SER A 823 49.16 14.94 14.96
CA SER A 823 49.66 15.04 16.35
C SER A 823 49.69 13.69 17.10
N ALA A 824 48.91 12.69 16.69
CA ALA A 824 49.04 11.31 17.18
C ALA A 824 50.22 10.57 16.54
N HIS A 825 50.48 10.80 15.25
CA HIS A 825 51.66 10.30 14.54
C HIS A 825 52.96 10.92 15.09
N ASP A 826 52.99 12.23 15.35
CA ASP A 826 54.11 12.94 15.94
C ASP A 826 54.40 12.44 17.36
N LYS A 827 53.37 12.22 18.18
CA LYS A 827 53.54 11.61 19.52
C LYS A 827 54.06 10.16 19.45
N LYS A 828 53.76 9.41 18.39
CA LYS A 828 54.39 8.10 18.14
C LYS A 828 55.85 8.27 17.70
N SER A 829 56.17 9.24 16.83
CA SER A 829 57.52 9.46 16.33
C SER A 829 58.47 10.02 17.40
N VAL A 830 57.99 10.87 18.30
CA VAL A 830 58.74 11.34 19.48
C VAL A 830 59.06 10.17 20.42
N LYS A 831 58.06 9.34 20.78
CA LYS A 831 58.30 8.13 21.58
C LYS A 831 59.24 7.12 20.92
N LEU A 832 59.25 7.06 19.59
CA LEU A 832 60.18 6.21 18.84
C LEU A 832 61.62 6.77 18.87
N LYS A 833 61.78 8.11 18.85
CA LYS A 833 63.09 8.77 19.03
C LYS A 833 63.61 8.63 20.46
N GLU A 834 62.77 8.86 21.47
CA GLU A 834 63.09 8.61 22.90
C GLU A 834 63.57 7.16 23.13
N ALA A 835 63.02 6.20 22.39
CA ALA A 835 63.45 4.79 22.43
C ALA A 835 64.72 4.48 21.63
N MET A 836 65.18 5.38 20.75
CA MET A 836 66.38 5.21 19.90
C MET A 836 67.63 5.95 20.43
N GLU A 837 67.46 6.98 21.26
CA GLU A 837 68.59 7.72 21.87
C GLU A 837 69.33 6.95 22.98
N GLY A 838 68.95 5.69 23.25
CA GLY A 838 69.46 4.87 24.35
C GLY A 838 70.71 4.02 24.08
N LEU A 839 71.27 3.98 22.85
CA LEU A 839 72.46 3.17 22.51
C LEU A 839 73.59 4.01 21.86
N PRO A 840 74.89 3.76 22.17
CA PRO A 840 76.01 4.51 21.60
C PRO A 840 76.38 4.13 20.15
N GLU A 841 76.99 5.06 19.41
CA GLU A 841 77.32 4.90 17.98
C GLU A 841 78.69 4.24 17.66
N LYS A 842 78.83 3.92 16.35
CA LYS A 842 80.04 3.93 15.46
C LYS A 842 80.78 2.61 15.19
N PRO A 843 81.44 2.45 14.01
CA PRO A 843 81.40 3.29 12.77
C PRO A 843 81.15 2.54 11.43
N PHE A 844 80.49 3.22 10.48
CA PHE A 844 80.83 3.49 9.05
C PHE A 844 81.79 2.60 8.21
N PRO A 845 81.79 2.63 6.83
CA PRO A 845 80.90 3.34 5.86
C PRO A 845 80.50 2.58 4.56
N LEU A 846 79.73 3.29 3.69
CA LEU A 846 79.79 3.29 2.20
C LEU A 846 79.19 2.14 1.35
N GLY A 847 78.67 2.51 0.16
CA GLY A 847 78.65 1.65 -1.03
C GLY A 847 77.30 1.12 -1.52
N SER A 848 76.69 1.80 -2.49
CA SER A 848 75.51 1.35 -3.26
C SER A 848 75.91 1.07 -4.74
N PRO A 849 75.08 0.45 -5.62
CA PRO A 849 74.03 -0.57 -5.41
C PRO A 849 74.02 -1.70 -6.51
N VAL A 850 72.93 -2.51 -6.54
CA VAL A 850 72.33 -3.28 -7.68
C VAL A 850 72.87 -4.71 -8.04
N VAL A 851 71.91 -5.57 -8.47
CA VAL A 851 72.00 -6.76 -9.38
C VAL A 851 71.91 -8.20 -8.78
N ARG A 852 70.66 -8.72 -8.75
CA ARG A 852 70.24 -10.14 -9.00
C ARG A 852 70.73 -11.25 -7.99
N PRO A 853 70.50 -12.58 -8.18
CA PRO A 853 69.43 -13.25 -7.38
C PRO A 853 69.65 -14.75 -6.97
N VAL A 854 68.57 -15.43 -6.53
CA VAL A 854 68.28 -16.89 -6.65
C VAL A 854 68.98 -17.91 -5.70
N ASN A 855 68.13 -18.75 -5.07
CA ASN A 855 68.34 -20.08 -4.44
C ASN A 855 69.25 -20.24 -3.18
N GLY A 856 68.87 -21.19 -2.30
CA GLY A 856 69.69 -21.69 -1.18
C GLY A 856 68.90 -22.65 -0.26
N ALA A 857 69.18 -23.96 -0.31
CA ALA A 857 68.34 -25.02 0.27
C ALA A 857 68.84 -25.61 1.62
N LEU A 858 67.97 -26.44 2.23
CA LEU A 858 68.23 -27.55 3.19
C LEU A 858 68.35 -27.27 4.71
N ALA A 859 68.01 -28.32 5.49
CA ALA A 859 67.91 -28.40 6.95
C ALA A 859 69.04 -29.28 7.55
N PRO A 860 69.04 -29.65 8.86
CA PRO A 860 68.45 -30.97 9.22
C PRO A 860 67.98 -31.21 10.70
N THR A 861 67.30 -32.37 10.91
CA THR A 861 67.27 -33.24 12.15
C THR A 861 66.54 -32.76 13.44
N SER A 862 66.02 -33.64 14.33
CA SER A 862 66.05 -35.13 14.45
C SER A 862 64.82 -35.75 15.18
N ASN A 863 64.57 -37.06 14.90
CA ASN A 863 63.87 -38.11 15.70
C ASN A 863 62.39 -37.91 16.15
N GLY A 864 61.48 -38.91 16.16
CA GLY A 864 61.50 -40.35 15.81
C GLY A 864 60.33 -41.09 16.54
N SER A 865 59.97 -42.38 16.32
CA SER A 865 60.29 -43.38 15.27
C SER A 865 59.42 -44.66 15.42
N ALA A 866 59.24 -45.44 14.32
CA ALA A 866 58.97 -46.90 14.25
C ALA A 866 57.63 -47.54 14.74
N ALA A 867 57.14 -48.70 14.23
CA ALA A 867 57.34 -49.41 12.93
C ALA A 867 56.43 -50.68 12.72
N HIS A 868 55.89 -50.86 11.50
CA HIS A 868 55.69 -52.14 10.73
C HIS A 868 54.83 -53.32 11.30
N PRO A 869 54.53 -54.44 10.57
CA PRO A 869 54.95 -54.87 9.21
C PRO A 869 53.87 -55.44 8.20
N VAL A 870 54.24 -55.38 6.89
CA VAL A 870 54.08 -56.39 5.79
C VAL A 870 52.71 -57.00 5.38
N ALA A 871 52.36 -56.84 4.09
CA ALA A 871 51.96 -57.91 3.15
C ALA A 871 52.05 -57.42 1.67
N LEU A 872 52.17 -58.30 0.68
CA LEU A 872 52.31 -57.95 -0.75
C LEU A 872 51.61 -58.96 -1.70
N ALA A 873 51.15 -58.46 -2.86
CA ALA A 873 50.89 -59.17 -4.13
C ALA A 873 49.77 -60.24 -4.24
N ALA A 874 48.68 -59.84 -4.91
CA ALA A 874 47.91 -60.64 -5.87
C ALA A 874 47.33 -59.67 -6.92
N ALA A 875 47.79 -59.70 -8.18
CA ALA A 875 47.23 -60.50 -9.28
C ALA A 875 45.84 -60.01 -9.74
N GLY A 876 45.74 -59.54 -10.99
CA GLY A 876 44.61 -58.73 -11.45
C GLY A 876 43.50 -59.51 -12.16
N ALA A 877 42.24 -59.13 -11.92
CA ALA A 877 41.06 -59.59 -12.66
C ALA A 877 39.86 -58.61 -12.53
N ARG A 878 40.01 -57.34 -12.94
CA ARG A 878 38.87 -56.41 -13.07
C ARG A 878 39.11 -55.20 -14.00
N ALA A 879 39.46 -55.50 -15.25
CA ALA A 879 39.17 -54.58 -16.36
C ALA A 879 37.76 -54.91 -16.89
N LYS A 880 36.97 -53.89 -17.29
CA LYS A 880 35.52 -53.92 -17.60
C LYS A 880 34.55 -53.95 -16.39
N GLU A 881 34.57 -52.92 -15.54
CA GLU A 881 33.41 -52.62 -14.67
C GLU A 881 33.27 -51.14 -14.24
N GLU A 882 33.83 -50.19 -15.01
CA GLU A 882 33.60 -48.74 -14.85
C GLU A 882 33.16 -48.07 -16.16
N ALA A 883 32.21 -48.72 -16.85
CA ALA A 883 31.39 -48.08 -17.88
C ALA A 883 29.92 -48.15 -17.41
N MET A 884 29.15 -47.07 -17.64
CA MET A 884 27.80 -46.87 -17.10
C MET A 884 27.72 -46.91 -15.55
N LYS A 885 28.00 -45.76 -14.91
CA LYS A 885 27.04 -45.30 -13.91
C LYS A 885 25.86 -44.73 -14.66
N GLU A 886 24.77 -45.49 -14.69
CA GLU A 886 23.49 -45.02 -15.21
C GLU A 886 23.00 -43.88 -14.31
N ALA A 887 22.67 -42.73 -14.90
CA ALA A 887 22.26 -41.55 -14.14
C ALA A 887 20.87 -41.82 -13.52
N THR A 888 20.81 -41.83 -12.18
CA THR A 888 19.56 -42.07 -11.44
C THR A 888 18.51 -41.06 -11.89
N GLU A 889 17.33 -41.52 -12.30
CA GLU A 889 16.31 -40.63 -12.84
C GLU A 889 15.88 -39.55 -11.81
N PRO A 890 15.66 -38.29 -12.27
CA PRO A 890 15.06 -37.28 -11.41
C PRO A 890 13.63 -37.68 -11.04
N GLN A 891 13.32 -37.56 -9.75
CA GLN A 891 12.00 -37.78 -9.16
C GLN A 891 11.49 -36.46 -8.55
N THR A 892 10.30 -36.03 -8.97
CA THR A 892 9.51 -34.92 -8.38
C THR A 892 8.56 -35.46 -7.31
N ALA A 893 7.94 -34.61 -6.50
CA ALA A 893 6.77 -35.02 -5.70
C ALA A 893 5.63 -35.56 -6.56
N SER A 894 4.92 -36.55 -6.04
CA SER A 894 3.54 -36.81 -6.46
C SER A 894 2.58 -35.79 -5.81
N PRO A 895 1.41 -35.54 -6.39
CA PRO A 895 0.35 -34.74 -5.75
C PRO A 895 -0.12 -35.33 -4.41
N GLU A 896 0.11 -36.62 -4.15
CA GLU A 896 -0.26 -37.31 -2.93
C GLU A 896 0.69 -36.95 -1.78
N GLU A 897 2.02 -36.97 -2.01
CA GLU A 897 3.03 -36.46 -1.07
C GLU A 897 2.70 -35.02 -0.62
N LEU A 898 2.27 -34.18 -1.57
CA LEU A 898 1.95 -32.77 -1.32
C LEU A 898 0.72 -32.59 -0.40
N ARG A 899 -0.25 -33.52 -0.41
CA ARG A 899 -1.41 -33.51 0.50
C ARG A 899 -1.01 -33.83 1.94
N GLU A 900 -0.05 -34.72 2.15
CA GLU A 900 0.42 -35.10 3.49
C GLU A 900 1.31 -34.06 4.17
N LEU A 901 1.82 -33.08 3.41
CA LEU A 901 2.64 -32.00 3.96
C LEU A 901 1.89 -31.23 5.07
N LYS A 902 2.60 -30.99 6.17
CA LYS A 902 2.09 -30.33 7.39
C LYS A 902 1.38 -28.99 7.14
N GLY A 903 1.67 -28.31 6.03
CA GLY A 903 0.96 -27.10 5.59
C GLY A 903 -0.49 -27.38 5.17
N VAL A 904 -0.70 -28.37 4.30
CA VAL A 904 -2.02 -28.75 3.75
C VAL A 904 -2.89 -29.40 4.83
N VAL A 905 -2.34 -30.35 5.60
CA VAL A 905 -3.06 -31.02 6.71
C VAL A 905 -3.52 -30.00 7.78
N LYS A 906 -2.74 -28.95 8.05
CA LYS A 906 -3.12 -27.87 8.96
C LYS A 906 -4.23 -26.97 8.39
N LEU A 907 -4.23 -26.77 7.07
CA LEU A 907 -5.25 -26.00 6.36
C LEU A 907 -6.59 -26.75 6.33
N GLN A 908 -6.58 -28.05 6.03
CA GLN A 908 -7.76 -28.92 6.06
C GLN A 908 -8.45 -28.91 7.44
N ARG A 909 -7.70 -29.09 8.53
CA ARG A 909 -8.25 -29.02 9.90
C ARG A 909 -8.86 -27.66 10.25
N ARG A 910 -8.39 -26.57 9.62
CA ARG A 910 -9.01 -25.24 9.72
C ARG A 910 -10.32 -25.19 8.92
N HIS A 911 -10.31 -25.67 7.68
CA HIS A 911 -11.49 -25.71 6.80
C HIS A 911 -12.66 -26.48 7.44
N GLU A 912 -12.40 -27.69 7.94
CA GLU A 912 -13.40 -28.47 8.69
C GLU A 912 -13.99 -27.70 9.88
N LYS A 913 -13.16 -26.96 10.63
CA LYS A 913 -13.62 -26.21 11.80
C LYS A 913 -14.55 -25.07 11.36
N GLU A 914 -14.18 -24.33 10.32
CA GLU A 914 -14.97 -23.23 9.77
C GLU A 914 -16.32 -23.70 9.20
N LEU A 915 -16.36 -24.86 8.52
CA LEU A 915 -17.61 -25.49 8.08
C LEU A 915 -18.48 -25.91 9.27
N ARG A 916 -17.91 -26.60 10.26
CA ARG A 916 -18.63 -26.97 11.50
C ARG A 916 -19.12 -25.75 12.28
N ASP A 917 -18.42 -24.61 12.22
CA ASP A 917 -18.86 -23.33 12.81
C ASP A 917 -19.96 -22.64 11.98
N LEU A 918 -19.99 -22.81 10.65
CA LEU A 918 -21.07 -22.34 9.77
C LEU A 918 -22.35 -23.16 9.94
N GLU A 919 -22.27 -24.49 9.89
CA GLU A 919 -23.42 -25.38 10.05
C GLU A 919 -24.09 -25.18 11.43
N ARG A 920 -23.30 -24.97 12.49
CA ARG A 920 -23.81 -24.60 13.83
C ARG A 920 -24.41 -23.19 13.92
N ARG A 921 -24.15 -22.28 12.97
CA ARG A 921 -24.85 -20.98 12.87
C ARG A 921 -26.17 -21.12 12.10
N GLY A 922 -26.17 -21.86 10.99
CA GLY A 922 -27.38 -22.14 10.21
C GLY A 922 -28.44 -22.87 11.04
N ALA A 923 -28.05 -23.95 11.73
CA ALA A 923 -28.96 -24.72 12.58
C ALA A 923 -29.59 -23.88 13.71
N ARG A 924 -28.86 -22.91 14.28
CA ARG A 924 -29.42 -22.01 15.30
C ARG A 924 -30.49 -21.08 14.75
N ARG A 925 -30.28 -20.51 13.56
CA ARG A 925 -31.29 -19.67 12.92
C ARG A 925 -32.54 -20.46 12.54
N TRP A 926 -32.36 -21.68 12.03
CA TRP A 926 -33.46 -22.61 11.76
C TRP A 926 -34.30 -22.90 13.01
N GLU A 927 -33.64 -23.18 14.14
CA GLU A 927 -34.31 -23.42 15.42
C GLU A 927 -34.94 -22.13 16.00
N GLU A 928 -34.32 -20.96 15.83
CA GLU A 928 -34.88 -19.65 16.21
C GLU A 928 -36.16 -19.33 15.40
N LEU A 929 -36.20 -19.65 14.10
CA LEU A 929 -37.39 -19.51 13.26
C LEU A 929 -38.50 -20.48 13.68
N LEU A 930 -38.19 -21.76 13.92
CA LEU A 930 -39.16 -22.74 14.43
C LEU A 930 -39.72 -22.34 15.80
N GLN A 931 -38.89 -21.83 16.72
CA GLN A 931 -39.34 -21.33 18.02
C GLN A 931 -40.22 -20.08 17.89
N ARG A 932 -39.95 -19.20 16.92
CA ARG A 932 -40.80 -18.05 16.59
C ARG A 932 -42.15 -18.51 16.05
N GLY A 933 -42.17 -19.39 15.05
CA GLY A 933 -43.39 -19.95 14.47
C GLY A 933 -44.27 -20.66 15.50
N ALA A 934 -43.65 -21.47 16.37
CA ALA A 934 -44.34 -22.11 17.50
C ALA A 934 -45.00 -21.09 18.44
N ALA A 935 -44.33 -19.97 18.73
CA ALA A 935 -44.87 -18.92 19.60
C ALA A 935 -46.00 -18.11 18.93
N GLU A 936 -45.91 -17.86 17.61
CA GLU A 936 -46.98 -17.22 16.84
C GLU A 936 -48.23 -18.13 16.75
N LEU A 937 -48.05 -19.44 16.51
CA LEU A 937 -49.13 -20.45 16.49
C LEU A 937 -49.78 -20.66 17.88
N ALA A 938 -48.98 -20.76 18.95
CA ALA A 938 -49.49 -20.91 20.32
C ALA A 938 -50.32 -19.69 20.79
N GLY A 939 -50.15 -18.53 20.17
CA GLY A 939 -50.93 -17.32 20.42
C GLY A 939 -52.39 -17.38 19.98
N LEU A 940 -52.78 -18.38 19.16
CA LEU A 940 -54.16 -18.55 18.66
C LEU A 940 -55.06 -19.43 19.57
N GLY A 941 -54.53 -19.99 20.66
CA GLY A 941 -55.29 -20.85 21.57
C GLY A 941 -56.34 -20.10 22.43
N PRO A 942 -57.51 -20.72 22.74
CA PRO A 942 -58.58 -20.07 23.49
C PRO A 942 -58.23 -19.85 24.98
N PRO A 943 -58.51 -18.67 25.56
CA PRO A 943 -58.07 -18.33 26.91
C PRO A 943 -58.99 -18.81 28.04
N GLY A 944 -58.60 -19.91 28.71
CA GLY A 944 -58.67 -20.00 30.18
C GLY A 944 -59.41 -21.18 30.84
N ALA A 945 -58.74 -21.81 31.83
CA ALA A 945 -59.35 -22.52 32.97
C ALA A 945 -58.33 -22.86 34.09
N GLY A 946 -58.25 -22.06 35.16
CA GLY A 946 -57.52 -22.39 36.42
C GLY A 946 -55.97 -22.48 36.35
N GLY A 947 -55.23 -22.55 37.46
CA GLY A 947 -55.62 -22.36 38.86
C GLY A 947 -54.59 -22.91 39.88
N CYS A 948 -54.03 -22.02 40.73
CA CYS A 948 -53.22 -22.31 41.95
C CYS A 948 -51.82 -22.99 41.82
N GLY A 949 -50.84 -22.52 42.62
CA GLY A 949 -49.85 -23.44 43.24
C GLY A 949 -48.35 -23.08 43.35
N GLY A 950 -47.94 -22.24 44.30
CA GLY A 950 -46.82 -22.56 45.21
C GLY A 950 -45.33 -22.48 44.78
N ARG A 951 -44.69 -21.33 45.08
CA ARG A 951 -43.30 -21.14 45.59
C ARG A 951 -42.13 -22.03 45.06
N ARG A 952 -41.08 -21.37 44.52
CA ARG A 952 -39.70 -21.35 45.10
C ARG A 952 -38.76 -20.32 44.45
N LEU A 953 -37.91 -19.72 45.30
CA LEU A 953 -36.51 -19.27 45.13
C LEU A 953 -35.98 -18.84 43.74
N GLY A 954 -35.36 -17.65 43.67
CA GLY A 954 -34.41 -17.25 42.61
C GLY A 954 -32.95 -17.65 42.93
N PRO A 955 -31.90 -16.97 42.39
CA PRO A 955 -31.93 -15.72 41.62
C PRO A 955 -31.00 -15.64 40.36
N GLY A 956 -31.17 -14.57 39.57
CA GLY A 956 -30.02 -13.84 39.02
C GLY A 956 -29.83 -13.82 37.48
N LYS A 957 -29.12 -12.77 37.04
CA LYS A 957 -28.80 -12.38 35.65
C LYS A 957 -30.03 -12.03 34.79
N GLY A 958 -29.82 -11.11 33.85
CA GLY A 958 -30.83 -10.66 32.90
C GLY A 958 -30.18 -10.07 31.65
N SER A 959 -30.99 -9.65 30.68
CA SER A 959 -30.53 -8.96 29.47
C SER A 959 -31.54 -7.90 29.04
N ARG A 960 -31.03 -6.78 28.52
CA ARG A 960 -31.88 -5.72 27.93
C ARG A 960 -32.30 -6.14 26.52
N LYS A 961 -33.61 -6.33 26.27
CA LYS A 961 -34.12 -6.30 24.90
C LYS A 961 -33.98 -4.86 24.35
N LYS A 962 -33.37 -4.71 23.17
CA LYS A 962 -33.64 -3.55 22.31
C LYS A 962 -35.10 -3.64 21.86
N ARG A 963 -35.77 -2.49 21.69
CA ARG A 963 -36.90 -2.40 20.76
C ARG A 963 -36.35 -2.16 19.36
N THR A 964 -36.80 -2.95 18.41
CA THR A 964 -36.84 -2.56 16.99
C THR A 964 -38.26 -2.08 16.73
N LEU A 965 -38.41 -1.02 15.94
CA LEU A 965 -39.69 -0.63 15.34
C LEU A 965 -39.58 -0.93 13.84
N GLN A 966 -40.69 -1.35 13.24
CA GLN A 966 -40.89 -1.35 11.80
C GLN A 966 -42.16 -0.54 11.50
N CYS A 967 -42.32 -0.11 10.26
CA CYS A 967 -43.35 0.84 9.87
C CYS A 967 -44.75 0.23 9.88
N GLU A 968 -45.75 1.09 10.12
CA GLU A 968 -47.00 1.06 9.37
C GLU A 968 -47.11 2.39 8.63
N GLU A 969 -47.41 2.35 7.33
CA GLU A 969 -47.99 3.50 6.62
C GLU A 969 -49.52 3.44 6.74
N ALA A 970 -50.18 4.60 6.56
CA ALA A 970 -51.56 4.77 6.96
C ALA A 970 -52.57 4.57 5.82
N ALA A 971 -53.69 3.94 6.15
CA ALA A 971 -54.98 4.14 5.49
C ALA A 971 -56.11 4.11 6.53
N GLY A 972 -57.05 5.05 6.43
CA GLY A 972 -58.16 5.16 7.38
C GLY A 972 -59.52 4.86 6.73
N ALA A 973 -60.35 4.06 7.41
CA ALA A 973 -61.75 3.84 7.08
C ALA A 973 -62.60 3.75 8.38
N ALA A 974 -63.89 4.05 8.27
CA ALA A 974 -64.83 4.15 9.40
C ALA A 974 -65.38 2.76 9.83
N PRO A 975 -65.97 2.62 11.03
CA PRO A 975 -66.19 1.31 11.65
C PRO A 975 -67.45 0.57 11.17
N GLY A 976 -67.39 -0.77 11.25
CA GLY A 976 -68.53 -1.68 11.09
C GLY A 976 -68.38 -2.91 12.00
N GLU A 977 -69.50 -3.48 12.44
CA GLU A 977 -69.52 -4.63 13.37
C GLU A 977 -69.30 -5.96 12.64
N GLY A 978 -68.61 -6.90 13.30
CA GLY A 978 -68.48 -8.29 12.81
C GLY A 978 -67.99 -9.24 13.89
N ARG A 979 -68.75 -10.31 14.16
CA ARG A 979 -68.28 -11.47 14.93
C ARG A 979 -67.74 -12.51 13.95
N GLU A 980 -66.43 -12.76 13.95
CA GLU A 980 -65.87 -13.91 13.24
C GLU A 980 -66.05 -15.19 14.06
N GLY A 981 -66.39 -16.29 13.38
CA GLY A 981 -66.57 -17.62 13.98
C GLY A 981 -65.29 -18.48 13.96
N PRO A 982 -65.37 -19.74 14.42
CA PRO A 982 -64.21 -20.63 14.55
C PRO A 982 -63.41 -20.84 13.25
N GLU A 983 -64.07 -20.84 12.08
CA GLU A 983 -63.44 -21.04 10.77
C GLU A 983 -62.37 -19.99 10.44
N GLY A 984 -62.47 -18.77 10.99
CA GLY A 984 -61.47 -17.72 10.82
C GLY A 984 -60.15 -17.98 11.55
N ALA A 985 -60.15 -18.82 12.59
CA ALA A 985 -58.94 -19.20 13.32
C ALA A 985 -58.11 -20.22 12.52
N ASP A 986 -58.76 -21.24 11.95
CA ASP A 986 -58.13 -22.25 11.10
C ASP A 986 -57.53 -21.65 9.82
N ALA A 987 -58.19 -20.65 9.23
CA ALA A 987 -57.66 -19.93 8.08
C ALA A 987 -56.34 -19.20 8.41
N ARG A 988 -56.31 -18.44 9.52
CA ARG A 988 -55.10 -17.74 9.98
C ARG A 988 -53.99 -18.70 10.43
N ALA A 989 -54.35 -19.85 11.00
CA ALA A 989 -53.37 -20.88 11.36
C ALA A 989 -52.63 -21.45 10.14
N ARG A 990 -53.32 -21.62 9.00
CA ARG A 990 -52.69 -22.03 7.72
C ARG A 990 -51.83 -20.92 7.13
N GLU A 991 -52.30 -19.68 7.13
CA GLU A 991 -51.51 -18.53 6.67
C GLU A 991 -50.18 -18.37 7.44
N LEU A 992 -50.19 -18.61 8.77
CA LEU A 992 -48.98 -18.67 9.59
C LEU A 992 -48.09 -19.88 9.26
N GLN A 993 -48.67 -21.04 8.91
CA GLN A 993 -47.92 -22.21 8.49
C GLN A 993 -47.20 -21.97 7.15
N ASP A 994 -47.94 -21.49 6.14
CA ASP A 994 -47.41 -21.23 4.80
C ASP A 994 -46.29 -20.19 4.83
N ARG A 995 -46.44 -19.15 5.68
CA ARG A 995 -45.37 -18.16 5.93
C ARG A 995 -44.15 -18.77 6.61
N LEU A 996 -44.33 -19.68 7.56
CA LEU A 996 -43.22 -20.36 8.25
C LEU A 996 -42.48 -21.33 7.31
N GLU A 997 -43.20 -22.04 6.44
CA GLU A 997 -42.58 -22.88 5.40
C GLU A 997 -41.76 -22.03 4.42
N LEU A 998 -42.24 -20.85 4.03
CA LEU A 998 -41.50 -19.91 3.17
C LEU A 998 -40.26 -19.30 3.85
N GLU A 999 -40.38 -18.83 5.10
CA GLU A 999 -39.23 -18.30 5.88
C GLU A 999 -38.14 -19.37 6.09
N LEU A 1000 -38.53 -20.65 6.29
CA LEU A 1000 -37.59 -21.76 6.45
C LEU A 1000 -36.97 -22.21 5.12
N LEU A 1001 -37.72 -22.26 4.02
CA LEU A 1001 -37.18 -22.53 2.68
C LEU A 1001 -36.07 -21.52 2.36
N GLN A 1002 -36.38 -20.22 2.42
CA GLN A 1002 -35.42 -19.15 2.11
C GLN A 1002 -34.16 -19.24 3.00
N GLN A 1003 -34.32 -19.45 4.32
CA GLN A 1003 -33.16 -19.57 5.21
C GLN A 1003 -32.35 -20.86 4.97
N GLY A 1004 -32.96 -21.91 4.43
CA GLY A 1004 -32.31 -23.15 4.00
C GLY A 1004 -31.49 -22.98 2.72
N GLU A 1005 -32.04 -22.29 1.72
CA GLU A 1005 -31.34 -21.95 0.47
C GLU A 1005 -30.10 -21.08 0.77
N GLU A 1006 -30.26 -20.00 1.55
CA GLU A 1006 -29.14 -19.17 2.04
C GLU A 1006 -28.08 -20.00 2.76
N ARG A 1007 -28.50 -20.96 3.60
CA ARG A 1007 -27.60 -21.84 4.37
C ARG A 1007 -26.78 -22.74 3.44
N TYR A 1008 -27.41 -23.37 2.45
CA TYR A 1008 -26.71 -24.26 1.53
C TYR A 1008 -25.87 -23.49 0.50
N GLU A 1009 -26.32 -22.33 0.03
CA GLU A 1009 -25.54 -21.47 -0.87
C GLU A 1009 -24.30 -20.88 -0.16
N CYS A 1010 -24.42 -20.48 1.11
CA CYS A 1010 -23.29 -20.04 1.93
C CYS A 1010 -22.27 -21.16 2.19
N ILE A 1011 -22.74 -22.40 2.38
CA ILE A 1011 -21.87 -23.58 2.52
C ILE A 1011 -21.18 -23.90 1.19
N LEU A 1012 -21.90 -23.85 0.06
CA LEU A 1012 -21.33 -24.03 -1.28
C LEU A 1012 -20.20 -23.03 -1.54
N LYS A 1013 -20.48 -21.72 -1.36
CA LYS A 1013 -19.50 -20.64 -1.54
C LYS A 1013 -18.26 -20.85 -0.65
N ARG A 1014 -18.42 -21.27 0.62
CA ARG A 1014 -17.26 -21.56 1.48
C ARG A 1014 -16.51 -22.84 1.09
N LYS A 1015 -17.20 -23.89 0.64
CA LYS A 1015 -16.56 -25.12 0.15
C LYS A 1015 -15.75 -24.88 -1.13
N ALA A 1016 -16.29 -24.15 -2.10
CA ALA A 1016 -15.56 -23.74 -3.30
C ALA A 1016 -14.29 -22.94 -2.95
N GLN A 1017 -14.40 -21.99 -2.01
CA GLN A 1017 -13.24 -21.26 -1.50
C GLN A 1017 -12.24 -22.18 -0.77
N HIS A 1018 -12.70 -23.15 0.02
CA HIS A 1018 -11.83 -24.14 0.70
C HIS A 1018 -11.11 -25.09 -0.28
N VAL A 1019 -11.68 -25.36 -1.46
CA VAL A 1019 -11.00 -26.05 -2.56
C VAL A 1019 -9.90 -25.16 -3.14
N ALA A 1020 -10.22 -23.93 -3.54
CA ALA A 1020 -9.25 -22.98 -4.09
C ALA A 1020 -8.09 -22.68 -3.11
N GLU A 1021 -8.37 -22.49 -1.81
CA GLU A 1021 -7.34 -22.32 -0.76
C GLU A 1021 -6.42 -23.56 -0.64
N GLN A 1022 -6.93 -24.78 -0.85
CA GLN A 1022 -6.13 -26.01 -0.84
C GLN A 1022 -5.29 -26.19 -2.12
N ILE A 1023 -5.90 -26.00 -3.29
CA ILE A 1023 -5.20 -26.08 -4.58
C ILE A 1023 -4.07 -25.04 -4.63
N ALA A 1024 -4.34 -23.79 -4.24
CA ALA A 1024 -3.32 -22.75 -4.16
C ALA A 1024 -2.16 -23.15 -3.24
N LYS A 1025 -2.44 -23.72 -2.06
CA LYS A 1025 -1.39 -24.17 -1.11
C LYS A 1025 -0.57 -25.35 -1.64
N MET A 1026 -1.17 -26.28 -2.40
CA MET A 1026 -0.44 -27.36 -3.07
C MET A 1026 0.39 -26.84 -4.24
N MET A 1027 -0.15 -25.91 -5.05
CA MET A 1027 0.56 -25.25 -6.15
C MET A 1027 1.69 -24.32 -5.68
N GLU A 1028 1.64 -23.84 -4.44
CA GLU A 1028 2.74 -23.13 -3.77
C GLU A 1028 3.85 -24.12 -3.36
N LEU A 1029 3.50 -25.16 -2.60
CA LEU A 1029 4.44 -26.18 -2.11
C LEU A 1029 5.09 -26.99 -3.24
N ALA A 1030 4.36 -27.25 -4.33
CA ALA A 1030 4.91 -27.83 -5.56
C ALA A 1030 6.04 -26.97 -6.11
N ARG A 1031 5.79 -25.67 -6.35
CA ARG A 1031 6.81 -24.74 -6.88
C ARG A 1031 8.00 -24.55 -5.94
N GLU A 1032 7.79 -24.58 -4.62
CA GLU A 1032 8.89 -24.57 -3.64
C GLU A 1032 9.78 -25.82 -3.77
N LYS A 1033 9.21 -27.03 -3.90
CA LYS A 1033 9.98 -28.27 -4.12
C LYS A 1033 10.68 -28.24 -5.49
N GLN A 1034 9.98 -27.83 -6.54
CA GLN A 1034 10.49 -27.73 -7.92
C GLN A 1034 11.71 -26.78 -8.03
N ALA A 1035 11.64 -25.63 -7.36
CA ALA A 1035 12.75 -24.68 -7.29
C ALA A 1035 13.96 -25.23 -6.50
N ALA A 1036 13.72 -26.04 -5.46
CA ALA A 1036 14.78 -26.73 -4.74
C ALA A 1036 15.45 -27.83 -5.58
N GLU A 1037 14.68 -28.62 -6.32
CA GLU A 1037 15.16 -29.64 -7.26
C GLU A 1037 16.02 -29.03 -8.38
N LEU A 1038 15.54 -27.96 -9.02
CA LEU A 1038 16.30 -27.22 -10.05
C LEU A 1038 17.58 -26.59 -9.49
N LYS A 1039 17.57 -26.18 -8.22
CA LYS A 1039 18.75 -25.65 -7.53
C LYS A 1039 19.80 -26.75 -7.27
N THR A 1040 19.40 -27.90 -6.72
CA THR A 1040 20.35 -29.00 -6.43
C THR A 1040 20.95 -29.58 -7.70
N LEU A 1041 20.21 -29.65 -8.81
CA LEU A 1041 20.73 -30.04 -10.12
C LEU A 1041 21.87 -29.11 -10.59
N LYS A 1042 21.67 -27.78 -10.45
CA LYS A 1042 22.65 -26.76 -10.84
C LYS A 1042 23.88 -26.74 -9.91
N GLU A 1043 23.68 -26.87 -8.60
CA GLU A 1043 24.78 -26.98 -7.62
C GLU A 1043 25.64 -28.22 -7.86
N THR A 1044 25.03 -29.37 -8.22
CA THR A 1044 25.74 -30.62 -8.53
C THR A 1044 26.59 -30.50 -9.79
N LEU A 1045 26.03 -29.96 -10.89
CA LEU A 1045 26.82 -29.76 -12.12
C LEU A 1045 27.92 -28.72 -11.94
N GLU A 1046 27.71 -27.71 -11.08
CA GLU A 1046 28.77 -26.77 -10.70
C GLU A 1046 29.93 -27.49 -10.00
N THR A 1047 29.67 -28.44 -9.10
CA THR A 1047 30.75 -29.24 -8.46
C THR A 1047 31.46 -30.14 -9.46
N ASP A 1048 30.74 -30.85 -10.32
CA ASP A 1048 31.33 -31.73 -11.34
C ASP A 1048 32.18 -30.94 -12.35
N THR A 1049 31.70 -29.78 -12.78
CA THR A 1049 32.43 -28.86 -13.66
C THR A 1049 33.72 -28.34 -13.00
N LYS A 1050 33.68 -28.03 -11.69
CA LYS A 1050 34.86 -27.61 -10.92
C LYS A 1050 35.88 -28.74 -10.80
N GLU A 1051 35.44 -29.97 -10.55
CA GLU A 1051 36.33 -31.13 -10.47
C GLU A 1051 36.93 -31.51 -11.84
N MET A 1052 36.12 -31.47 -12.90
CA MET A 1052 36.58 -31.74 -14.27
C MET A 1052 37.63 -30.72 -14.73
N LYS A 1053 37.40 -29.42 -14.47
CA LYS A 1053 38.40 -28.35 -14.72
C LYS A 1053 39.70 -28.60 -13.94
N LYS A 1054 39.62 -29.02 -12.68
CA LYS A 1054 40.78 -29.38 -11.86
C LYS A 1054 41.57 -30.58 -12.43
N LYS A 1055 40.86 -31.61 -12.91
CA LYS A 1055 41.44 -32.79 -13.58
C LYS A 1055 42.14 -32.44 -14.90
N LEU A 1056 41.60 -31.51 -15.68
CA LEU A 1056 42.23 -31.03 -16.93
C LEU A 1056 43.46 -30.16 -16.65
N GLU A 1057 43.40 -29.25 -15.67
CA GLU A 1057 44.56 -28.44 -15.28
C GLU A 1057 45.73 -29.27 -14.74
N ALA A 1058 45.45 -30.35 -13.99
CA ALA A 1058 46.49 -31.31 -13.58
C ALA A 1058 47.20 -31.92 -14.80
N LYS A 1059 46.44 -32.42 -15.80
CA LYS A 1059 47.01 -32.93 -17.06
C LYS A 1059 47.83 -31.88 -17.81
N ARG A 1060 47.41 -30.61 -17.83
CA ARG A 1060 48.19 -29.52 -18.44
C ARG A 1060 49.53 -29.33 -17.73
N LEU A 1061 49.52 -29.26 -16.41
CA LEU A 1061 50.74 -29.10 -15.62
C LEU A 1061 51.70 -30.27 -15.80
N GLU A 1062 51.20 -31.50 -15.89
CA GLU A 1062 51.99 -32.70 -16.22
C GLU A 1062 52.61 -32.62 -17.63
N ARG A 1063 51.81 -32.29 -18.67
CA ARG A 1063 52.32 -32.09 -20.04
C ARG A 1063 53.41 -31.01 -20.10
N ILE A 1064 53.24 -29.91 -19.38
CA ILE A 1064 54.23 -28.82 -19.31
C ILE A 1064 55.49 -29.27 -18.58
N GLN A 1065 55.39 -29.98 -17.46
CA GLN A 1065 56.56 -30.49 -16.73
C GLN A 1065 57.34 -31.55 -17.52
N ALA A 1066 56.65 -32.41 -18.27
CA ALA A 1066 57.29 -33.40 -19.15
C ALA A 1066 58.08 -32.72 -20.27
N MET A 1067 57.47 -31.76 -20.98
CA MET A 1067 58.13 -31.01 -22.05
C MET A 1067 59.34 -30.20 -21.56
N ILE A 1068 59.27 -29.57 -20.37
CA ILE A 1068 60.41 -28.84 -19.78
C ILE A 1068 61.60 -29.77 -19.49
N LYS A 1069 61.35 -31.05 -19.14
CA LYS A 1069 62.42 -32.04 -18.89
C LYS A 1069 63.10 -32.55 -20.16
N VAL A 1070 62.43 -32.46 -21.32
CA VAL A 1070 62.90 -33.05 -22.59
C VAL A 1070 63.50 -31.99 -23.53
N THR A 1071 63.04 -30.74 -23.47
CA THR A 1071 63.47 -29.67 -24.38
C THR A 1071 64.40 -28.67 -23.68
N PRO A 1072 65.72 -28.64 -23.97
CA PRO A 1072 66.66 -27.73 -23.32
C PRO A 1072 66.67 -26.31 -23.92
N ASP A 1073 66.27 -26.13 -25.19
CA ASP A 1073 66.20 -24.78 -25.79
C ASP A 1073 65.01 -23.97 -25.26
N LYS A 1074 65.29 -22.71 -24.94
CA LYS A 1074 64.35 -21.79 -24.31
C LYS A 1074 63.30 -21.23 -25.28
N MET A 1075 63.65 -21.01 -26.55
CA MET A 1075 62.65 -20.57 -27.55
C MET A 1075 61.72 -21.72 -27.95
N ALA A 1076 62.25 -22.94 -28.14
CA ALA A 1076 61.46 -24.14 -28.37
C ALA A 1076 60.48 -24.41 -27.23
N GLN A 1077 60.92 -24.29 -25.96
CA GLN A 1077 60.02 -24.37 -24.81
C GLN A 1077 58.87 -23.36 -24.86
N GLU A 1078 59.12 -22.09 -25.22
CA GLU A 1078 58.06 -21.08 -25.30
C GLU A 1078 57.08 -21.30 -26.45
N ARG A 1079 57.51 -21.95 -27.54
CA ARG A 1079 56.62 -22.39 -28.63
C ARG A 1079 55.73 -23.55 -28.16
N LEU A 1080 56.30 -24.63 -27.62
CA LEU A 1080 55.53 -25.77 -27.13
C LEU A 1080 54.60 -25.41 -25.96
N LYS A 1081 54.98 -24.47 -25.07
CA LYS A 1081 54.09 -23.98 -24.00
C LYS A 1081 52.83 -23.30 -24.56
N ARG A 1082 52.93 -22.55 -25.66
CA ARG A 1082 51.77 -21.95 -26.34
C ARG A 1082 50.90 -23.02 -27.01
N GLU A 1083 51.51 -24.01 -27.64
CA GLU A 1083 50.82 -25.13 -28.30
C GLU A 1083 50.06 -26.02 -27.30
N ILE A 1084 50.69 -26.38 -26.18
CA ILE A 1084 50.04 -27.13 -25.08
C ILE A 1084 48.91 -26.31 -24.43
N ASN A 1085 49.07 -24.99 -24.28
CA ASN A 1085 48.00 -24.13 -23.78
C ASN A 1085 46.80 -24.08 -24.75
N ASN A 1086 47.04 -23.95 -26.06
CA ASN A 1086 45.96 -23.94 -27.06
C ASN A 1086 45.21 -25.27 -27.12
N SER A 1087 45.94 -26.40 -27.09
CA SER A 1087 45.35 -27.75 -26.99
C SER A 1087 44.51 -27.93 -25.73
N HIS A 1088 44.99 -27.46 -24.57
CA HIS A 1088 44.22 -27.50 -23.32
C HIS A 1088 42.96 -26.64 -23.38
N ILE A 1089 43.01 -25.44 -23.98
CA ILE A 1089 41.83 -24.59 -24.15
C ILE A 1089 40.78 -25.30 -25.01
N GLN A 1090 41.19 -26.00 -26.09
CA GLN A 1090 40.28 -26.79 -26.92
C GLN A 1090 39.67 -27.98 -26.15
N GLU A 1091 40.49 -28.77 -25.43
CA GLU A 1091 40.00 -29.87 -24.57
C GLU A 1091 39.01 -29.37 -23.51
N VAL A 1092 39.31 -28.25 -22.83
CA VAL A 1092 38.44 -27.65 -21.81
C VAL A 1092 37.13 -27.14 -22.41
N VAL A 1093 37.14 -26.45 -23.55
CA VAL A 1093 35.93 -25.95 -24.21
C VAL A 1093 35.04 -27.10 -24.67
N GLN A 1094 35.61 -28.15 -25.27
CA GLN A 1094 34.85 -29.31 -25.75
C GLN A 1094 34.18 -30.07 -24.60
N VAL A 1095 34.89 -30.31 -23.49
CA VAL A 1095 34.34 -31.00 -22.31
C VAL A 1095 33.27 -30.16 -21.60
N ILE A 1096 33.46 -28.84 -21.49
CA ILE A 1096 32.42 -27.94 -20.94
C ILE A 1096 31.17 -27.98 -21.82
N LYS A 1097 31.30 -27.90 -23.15
CA LYS A 1097 30.15 -27.97 -24.07
C LYS A 1097 29.35 -29.26 -23.88
N GLN A 1098 30.03 -30.41 -23.80
CA GLN A 1098 29.37 -31.70 -23.58
C GLN A 1098 28.72 -31.82 -22.19
N MET A 1099 29.29 -31.21 -21.15
CA MET A 1099 28.63 -31.12 -19.83
C MET A 1099 27.40 -30.21 -19.86
N THR A 1100 27.43 -29.11 -20.60
CA THR A 1100 26.27 -28.20 -20.77
C THR A 1100 25.13 -28.88 -21.55
N GLU A 1101 25.42 -29.52 -22.68
CA GLU A 1101 24.44 -30.28 -23.47
C GLU A 1101 23.79 -31.45 -22.70
N ASN A 1102 24.46 -31.96 -21.67
CA ASN A 1102 23.92 -32.97 -20.77
C ASN A 1102 23.09 -32.34 -19.63
N LEU A 1103 23.48 -31.17 -19.09
CA LEU A 1103 22.64 -30.43 -18.14
C LEU A 1103 21.28 -30.10 -18.78
N GLU A 1104 21.29 -29.56 -20.00
CA GLU A 1104 20.09 -29.11 -20.71
C GLU A 1104 19.06 -30.26 -20.82
N LYS A 1105 19.50 -31.45 -21.25
CA LYS A 1105 18.65 -32.65 -21.33
C LYS A 1105 18.18 -33.20 -19.98
N HIS A 1106 18.94 -32.99 -18.91
CA HIS A 1106 18.51 -33.36 -17.55
C HIS A 1106 17.55 -32.32 -16.94
N GLN A 1107 17.70 -31.04 -17.29
CA GLN A 1107 16.79 -29.97 -16.89
C GLN A 1107 15.45 -30.10 -17.64
N GLU A 1108 15.47 -30.30 -18.95
CA GLU A 1108 14.28 -30.52 -19.79
C GLU A 1108 13.41 -31.68 -19.27
N LYS A 1109 14.01 -32.85 -19.01
CA LYS A 1109 13.32 -34.01 -18.42
C LYS A 1109 12.82 -33.79 -16.99
N LEU A 1110 13.45 -32.90 -16.22
CA LEU A 1110 12.95 -32.53 -14.90
C LEU A 1110 11.73 -31.59 -15.06
N GLU A 1111 11.85 -30.57 -15.89
CA GLU A 1111 10.79 -29.58 -16.16
C GLU A 1111 9.54 -30.24 -16.77
N GLU A 1112 9.69 -31.25 -17.64
CA GLU A 1112 8.58 -32.08 -18.15
C GLU A 1112 7.83 -32.81 -17.01
N LYS A 1113 8.55 -33.51 -16.13
CA LYS A 1113 7.94 -34.19 -14.96
C LYS A 1113 7.31 -33.20 -13.98
N GLN A 1114 7.93 -32.02 -13.81
CA GLN A 1114 7.41 -30.96 -12.95
C GLN A 1114 6.13 -30.33 -13.53
N ALA A 1115 6.03 -30.15 -14.84
CA ALA A 1115 4.82 -29.70 -15.52
C ALA A 1115 3.67 -30.72 -15.38
N ALA A 1116 3.95 -32.01 -15.56
CA ALA A 1116 2.96 -33.08 -15.37
C ALA A 1116 2.39 -33.11 -13.94
N CYS A 1117 3.22 -32.84 -12.93
CA CYS A 1117 2.76 -32.71 -11.53
C CYS A 1117 1.78 -31.54 -11.34
N LEU A 1118 2.04 -30.39 -11.99
CA LEU A 1118 1.14 -29.22 -11.92
C LEU A 1118 -0.20 -29.45 -12.66
N GLU A 1119 -0.19 -30.18 -13.77
CA GLU A 1119 -1.45 -30.58 -14.45
C GLU A 1119 -2.29 -31.53 -13.61
N GLN A 1120 -1.68 -32.50 -12.91
CA GLN A 1120 -2.43 -33.38 -12.00
C GLN A 1120 -3.10 -32.59 -10.86
N ILE A 1121 -2.44 -31.53 -10.34
CA ILE A 1121 -3.05 -30.64 -9.34
C ILE A 1121 -4.19 -29.80 -9.94
N ARG A 1122 -4.09 -29.38 -11.20
CA ARG A 1122 -5.18 -28.68 -11.93
C ARG A 1122 -6.39 -29.58 -12.18
N GLU A 1123 -6.19 -30.86 -12.50
CA GLU A 1123 -7.29 -31.79 -12.71
C GLU A 1123 -8.02 -32.13 -11.39
N MET A 1124 -7.26 -32.25 -10.29
CA MET A 1124 -7.83 -32.36 -8.93
C MET A 1124 -8.73 -31.17 -8.55
N GLU A 1125 -8.43 -29.96 -9.03
CA GLU A 1125 -9.27 -28.78 -8.79
C GLU A 1125 -10.66 -28.95 -9.40
N LYS A 1126 -10.74 -29.40 -10.66
CA LYS A 1126 -12.01 -29.67 -11.35
C LYS A 1126 -12.82 -30.74 -10.63
N GLN A 1127 -12.17 -31.83 -10.22
CA GLN A 1127 -12.79 -32.93 -9.49
C GLN A 1127 -13.42 -32.45 -8.18
N PHE A 1128 -12.67 -31.73 -7.35
CA PHE A 1128 -13.19 -31.19 -6.08
C PHE A 1128 -14.29 -30.13 -6.28
N GLN A 1129 -14.22 -29.32 -7.34
CA GLN A 1129 -15.30 -28.38 -7.68
C GLN A 1129 -16.59 -29.12 -8.09
N GLN A 1130 -16.49 -30.19 -8.88
CA GLN A 1130 -17.62 -31.04 -9.26
C GLN A 1130 -18.23 -31.78 -8.06
N GLU A 1131 -17.43 -32.35 -7.17
CA GLU A 1131 -17.90 -32.99 -5.92
C GLU A 1131 -18.69 -32.01 -5.05
N VAL A 1132 -18.19 -30.78 -4.89
CA VAL A 1132 -18.82 -29.72 -4.09
C VAL A 1132 -20.16 -29.25 -4.69
N LEU A 1133 -20.26 -29.17 -6.02
CA LEU A 1133 -21.51 -28.84 -6.71
C LEU A 1133 -22.53 -29.99 -6.61
N ALA A 1134 -22.10 -31.24 -6.80
CA ALA A 1134 -22.97 -32.42 -6.68
C ALA A 1134 -23.55 -32.57 -5.26
N GLU A 1135 -22.74 -32.33 -4.22
CA GLU A 1135 -23.23 -32.36 -2.84
C GLU A 1135 -24.26 -31.25 -2.56
N TYR A 1136 -24.05 -30.05 -3.13
CA TYR A 1136 -25.02 -28.95 -3.04
C TYR A 1136 -26.35 -29.30 -3.73
N GLU A 1137 -26.32 -29.83 -4.94
CA GLU A 1137 -27.53 -30.27 -5.65
C GLU A 1137 -28.34 -31.31 -4.83
N VAL A 1138 -27.66 -32.27 -4.21
CA VAL A 1138 -28.31 -33.30 -3.37
C VAL A 1138 -28.93 -32.66 -2.13
N ARG A 1139 -28.25 -31.73 -1.45
CA ARG A 1139 -28.81 -31.00 -0.29
C ARG A 1139 -30.02 -30.15 -0.69
N MET A 1140 -29.96 -29.44 -1.82
CA MET A 1140 -31.07 -28.59 -2.32
C MET A 1140 -32.31 -29.44 -2.67
N LYS A 1141 -32.13 -30.58 -3.34
CA LYS A 1141 -33.23 -31.52 -3.68
C LYS A 1141 -33.91 -32.12 -2.44
N GLY A 1142 -33.25 -32.14 -1.28
CA GLY A 1142 -33.84 -32.56 -0.01
C GLY A 1142 -34.51 -31.45 0.81
N LEU A 1143 -34.25 -30.18 0.52
CA LEU A 1143 -34.62 -29.06 1.39
C LEU A 1143 -36.13 -28.91 1.60
N GLU A 1144 -36.94 -29.07 0.54
CA GLU A 1144 -38.40 -29.02 0.67
C GLU A 1144 -38.96 -30.04 1.67
N ALA A 1145 -38.37 -31.24 1.71
CA ALA A 1145 -38.77 -32.28 2.65
C ALA A 1145 -38.31 -31.95 4.08
N GLU A 1146 -37.09 -31.43 4.25
CA GLU A 1146 -36.55 -30.96 5.55
C GLU A 1146 -37.43 -29.86 6.15
N VAL A 1147 -37.93 -28.91 5.34
CA VAL A 1147 -38.89 -27.87 5.78
C VAL A 1147 -40.24 -28.48 6.15
N LYS A 1148 -40.87 -29.23 5.24
CA LYS A 1148 -42.22 -29.78 5.44
C LYS A 1148 -42.28 -30.74 6.64
N GLU A 1149 -41.21 -31.50 6.92
CA GLU A 1149 -41.11 -32.28 8.15
C GLU A 1149 -40.87 -31.41 9.39
N SER A 1150 -40.00 -30.40 9.32
CA SER A 1150 -39.73 -29.47 10.43
C SER A 1150 -41.00 -28.73 10.90
N VAL A 1151 -41.80 -28.21 9.97
CA VAL A 1151 -43.05 -27.51 10.29
C VAL A 1151 -44.12 -28.48 10.80
N LYS A 1152 -44.22 -29.69 10.23
CA LYS A 1152 -45.10 -30.76 10.73
C LYS A 1152 -44.67 -31.30 12.11
N ALA A 1153 -43.41 -31.14 12.51
CA ALA A 1153 -42.96 -31.38 13.88
C ALA A 1153 -43.32 -30.21 14.80
N CYS A 1154 -43.11 -28.97 14.36
CA CYS A 1154 -43.50 -27.75 15.08
C CYS A 1154 -45.00 -27.74 15.45
N LEU A 1155 -45.89 -28.00 14.48
CA LEU A 1155 -47.33 -28.05 14.68
C LEU A 1155 -47.76 -29.10 15.72
N ARG A 1156 -47.18 -30.30 15.66
CA ARG A 1156 -47.45 -31.38 16.65
C ARG A 1156 -47.07 -31.02 18.08
N ASN A 1157 -46.10 -30.11 18.27
CA ASN A 1157 -45.71 -29.62 19.59
C ASN A 1157 -46.61 -28.48 20.11
N CYS A 1158 -47.38 -27.82 19.22
CA CYS A 1158 -48.22 -26.67 19.56
C CYS A 1158 -49.70 -27.03 19.78
N LEU A 1159 -50.21 -28.09 19.15
CA LEU A 1159 -51.63 -28.47 19.18
C LEU A 1159 -51.87 -29.89 19.73
N PRO A 1160 -51.74 -30.10 21.06
CA PRO A 1160 -52.13 -31.36 21.70
C PRO A 1160 -53.65 -31.39 21.96
N SER A 1161 -54.41 -32.06 21.09
CA SER A 1161 -55.83 -32.39 21.32
C SER A 1161 -56.06 -33.91 21.28
N GLU A 1162 -57.06 -34.38 22.03
CA GLU A 1162 -57.25 -35.81 22.34
C GLU A 1162 -57.72 -36.65 21.13
N ALA A 1163 -57.14 -37.83 20.98
CA ALA A 1163 -57.61 -38.83 20.02
C ALA A 1163 -58.63 -39.78 20.67
N LYS A 1164 -59.92 -39.53 20.41
CA LYS A 1164 -61.05 -40.46 20.49
C LYS A 1164 -61.96 -40.20 19.29
N ASP A 1165 -62.47 -41.19 18.54
CA ASP A 1165 -62.39 -42.64 18.71
C ASP A 1165 -62.29 -43.37 17.34
N LYS A 1166 -62.10 -44.69 17.38
CA LYS A 1166 -62.24 -45.62 16.24
C LYS A 1166 -63.66 -46.24 16.21
N PRO A 1167 -64.07 -47.08 15.23
CA PRO A 1167 -63.49 -47.39 13.91
C PRO A 1167 -64.51 -47.22 12.74
N GLU A 1168 -64.09 -47.39 11.47
CA GLU A 1168 -64.46 -48.58 10.65
C GLU A 1168 -63.86 -48.56 9.22
N ARG A 1169 -64.09 -49.65 8.49
CA ARG A 1169 -63.54 -50.10 7.18
C ARG A 1169 -64.72 -50.69 6.37
N PRO A 1170 -64.55 -51.13 5.11
CA PRO A 1170 -63.62 -50.70 4.05
C PRO A 1170 -64.39 -50.44 2.72
N TYR A 1171 -63.69 -50.05 1.64
CA TYR A 1171 -63.81 -50.79 0.37
C TYR A 1171 -62.54 -50.60 -0.51
N GLU A 1172 -62.00 -51.75 -0.89
CA GLU A 1172 -61.20 -52.17 -2.06
C GLU A 1172 -61.12 -51.25 -3.31
N ALA A 1173 -60.11 -51.36 -4.20
CA ALA A 1173 -59.02 -52.36 -4.33
C ALA A 1173 -57.83 -51.88 -5.22
N PHE A 1174 -56.86 -52.79 -5.41
CA PHE A 1174 -55.67 -52.78 -6.30
C PHE A 1174 -54.45 -51.93 -5.87
N ARG A 1175 -53.18 -52.37 -6.06
CA ARG A 1175 -52.58 -53.73 -6.09
C ARG A 1175 -51.03 -53.60 -6.07
N GLU A 1176 -50.32 -54.66 -5.62
CA GLU A 1176 -48.93 -55.12 -5.94
C GLU A 1176 -47.86 -54.10 -6.46
N LEU A 1177 -46.59 -54.08 -6.02
CA LEU A 1177 -45.73 -55.17 -5.51
C LEU A 1177 -44.84 -54.79 -4.30
N CYS A 1178 -44.46 -55.84 -3.55
CA CYS A 1178 -43.22 -56.12 -2.80
C CYS A 1178 -42.38 -54.98 -2.17
N ASP A 1179 -42.26 -55.04 -0.84
CA ASP A 1179 -41.02 -55.52 -0.20
C ASP A 1179 -41.35 -56.31 1.10
N GLN A 1180 -40.50 -57.27 1.51
CA GLN A 1180 -40.66 -58.01 2.78
C GLN A 1180 -39.33 -58.54 3.36
N ASP A 1181 -39.07 -58.20 4.63
CA ASP A 1181 -38.18 -58.95 5.54
C ASP A 1181 -39.01 -59.88 6.46
N PRO A 1182 -38.52 -61.10 6.78
CA PRO A 1182 -39.09 -61.96 7.82
C PRO A 1182 -38.15 -62.18 9.03
N LEU A 1183 -38.74 -62.32 10.23
CA LEU A 1183 -38.03 -62.70 11.47
C LEU A 1183 -38.00 -64.22 11.73
N THR A 1184 -37.08 -64.65 12.59
CA THR A 1184 -36.57 -66.03 12.79
C THR A 1184 -37.39 -66.98 13.69
N ALA A 1185 -37.40 -68.31 13.41
CA ALA A 1185 -37.58 -69.36 14.45
C ALA A 1185 -37.22 -70.85 14.07
N LYS A 1186 -36.28 -71.45 14.84
CA LYS A 1186 -36.27 -72.82 15.45
C LYS A 1186 -35.93 -74.16 14.72
N PHE A 1187 -34.88 -74.83 15.25
CA PHE A 1187 -34.63 -76.29 15.51
C PHE A 1187 -34.39 -77.26 14.33
N PRO A 1188 -33.72 -78.45 14.53
CA PRO A 1188 -33.44 -79.23 15.78
C PRO A 1188 -31.95 -79.49 16.14
N ASP A 1189 -31.71 -80.31 17.16
CA ASP A 1189 -30.44 -80.55 17.88
C ASP A 1189 -29.47 -81.59 17.25
N THR A 1190 -28.16 -81.49 17.57
CA THR A 1190 -27.30 -82.62 18.02
C THR A 1190 -25.98 -82.14 18.67
N GLU A 1191 -25.39 -82.96 19.54
CA GLU A 1191 -24.17 -82.70 20.34
C GLU A 1191 -22.85 -83.12 19.63
N PRO A 1192 -21.65 -83.12 20.26
CA PRO A 1192 -20.82 -81.96 20.67
C PRO A 1192 -19.33 -82.12 20.22
N VAL A 1193 -18.40 -81.29 20.71
CA VAL A 1193 -17.09 -81.70 21.34
C VAL A 1193 -16.14 -80.49 21.60
N GLN A 1194 -15.55 -80.48 22.81
CA GLN A 1194 -14.30 -79.85 23.34
C GLN A 1194 -13.55 -78.78 22.50
N ALA A 1195 -13.24 -77.55 22.99
CA ALA A 1195 -12.40 -77.16 24.16
C ALA A 1195 -10.90 -77.56 24.05
N PRO A 1196 -9.96 -76.97 24.84
CA PRO A 1196 -10.01 -75.85 25.81
C PRO A 1196 -9.34 -74.56 25.23
N TRP A 1197 -8.95 -73.46 25.90
CA TRP A 1197 -8.75 -72.99 27.31
C TRP A 1197 -9.44 -71.60 27.50
N GLY A 1198 -9.40 -70.82 28.59
CA GLY A 1198 -8.64 -70.79 29.86
C GLY A 1198 -7.74 -69.53 29.92
N GLN A 1199 -7.99 -68.41 30.63
CA GLN A 1199 -8.56 -68.20 31.99
C GLN A 1199 -7.60 -68.79 33.06
N LEU A 1200 -7.12 -68.12 34.13
CA LEU A 1200 -7.76 -67.20 35.10
C LEU A 1200 -6.74 -66.28 35.88
N LEU A 1201 -7.25 -65.14 36.40
CA LEU A 1201 -7.20 -64.53 37.76
C LEU A 1201 -6.28 -65.12 38.89
N PRO A 1202 -6.13 -64.47 40.09
CA PRO A 1202 -5.85 -63.05 40.44
C PRO A 1202 -4.89 -62.91 41.69
N VAL A 1203 -5.17 -61.97 42.62
CA VAL A 1203 -4.59 -61.73 43.99
C VAL A 1203 -3.44 -60.71 44.07
N SER A 1204 -3.18 -60.19 45.28
CA SER A 1204 -2.61 -58.87 45.60
C SER A 1204 -1.57 -58.89 46.74
N TRP A 1205 -1.14 -57.68 47.17
CA TRP A 1205 -0.31 -57.28 48.32
C TRP A 1205 1.10 -56.75 48.00
N ALA A 1206 1.59 -55.88 48.89
CA ALA A 1206 2.84 -55.11 48.79
C ALA A 1206 4.09 -56.01 48.97
N GLU A 1207 5.31 -55.56 48.65
CA GLU A 1207 6.10 -54.69 49.53
C GLU A 1207 7.08 -53.74 48.81
N VAL A 1208 7.61 -52.77 49.57
CA VAL A 1208 8.64 -51.78 49.20
C VAL A 1208 9.58 -51.63 50.41
N PRO A 1209 10.91 -51.70 50.27
CA PRO A 1209 11.71 -50.53 50.70
C PRO A 1209 13.07 -50.29 50.02
N SER A 1210 13.54 -49.03 50.20
CA SER A 1210 14.95 -48.58 50.27
C SER A 1210 15.70 -48.30 48.95
N LEU A 1211 16.56 -47.26 48.85
CA LEU A 1211 16.97 -46.23 49.83
C LEU A 1211 17.61 -44.97 49.17
N ALA A 1212 17.29 -43.75 49.65
CA ALA A 1212 18.09 -42.49 49.61
C ALA A 1212 18.44 -41.86 48.22
N SER A 1213 18.75 -40.56 48.02
CA SER A 1213 18.88 -39.32 48.84
C SER A 1213 19.06 -38.09 47.91
N CYS A 1214 18.75 -36.81 48.19
CA CYS A 1214 17.84 -36.14 49.16
C CYS A 1214 17.85 -34.58 48.99
N LEU A 1215 16.69 -33.89 49.07
CA LEU A 1215 16.49 -32.45 49.45
C LEU A 1215 17.02 -31.35 48.46
N TRP A 1216 16.61 -30.06 48.42
CA TRP A 1216 15.48 -29.20 48.93
C TRP A 1216 15.49 -27.87 48.11
N GLY A 1217 14.48 -26.96 48.09
CA GLY A 1217 13.12 -26.97 48.65
C GLY A 1217 12.51 -25.54 48.78
N MET A 1218 11.20 -25.37 48.50
CA MET A 1218 10.30 -24.22 48.84
C MET A 1218 10.63 -22.81 48.29
N GLY A 1219 9.69 -21.86 48.20
CA GLY A 1219 8.23 -21.89 48.40
C GLY A 1219 7.68 -20.49 48.80
N GLY A 1220 6.50 -20.11 48.31
CA GLY A 1220 5.87 -18.79 48.56
C GLY A 1220 4.79 -18.45 47.54
#